data_AF-A0AAV6G4U2-F1
#
_entry.id   AF-A0AAV6G4U2-F1
#
_cell.length_a   1.000
_cell.length_b   1.000
_cell.length_c   1.000
_cell.angle_alpha   90.00
_cell.angle_beta   90.00
_cell.angle_gamma   90.00
#
_symmetry.space_group_name_H-M   'P 1'
#
loop_
_entity.id
_entity.type
_entity.pdbx_description
1 polymer ?
#
loop_
_entity_poly.entity_id
_entity_poly.type
_entity_poly.pdbx_seq_one_letter_code
_entity_poly.pdbx_strand_id
1 'polypeptide(L)'
;MKNVWSQCFDCNFAVVQYGRFVRTELSLKENDDASKAIEKIPNIEQIGNHTITASAINHVLEHVFVPENGSKPNSQKYIIVVTDGIIFLDKMNLTVVLKNPKMENITRFAIGVGPYVLNHSAALKEMREIASDPHEQHFFGVGSYTGLNTILSKLKKGILGGIEGTAGVGFRFELAEAGFSSHIAPDNSLLFGAVGAFDWSGGLIVKNIETSSTAFLNVTNNEPKIPKTAGKEQRFSYLGYSVTSAQRSGKTLYLSGAPRYNLTGGVFIFSGETHDLQQLLPGDQVGSYFGSVLCVLNVDKSEILKTDYLLVGAPYFHRKGEEGKVFVYKLHEQHGFQKQDWEWSGVTKYAFARFGSAIANIGDVDGNGYNDVAVGAPLEERNGGTSGSIYIYNGFRGGLRQEHSQRISAAEMGMKLKYFGQSVSPMAEAGPRRQEYISVGSEGNVTVLKTLPVIVFKPTITVEPPMIKRSHQAEDIPKLEIKLHICLYARSADFEEVSSISVLYNIDLDPGQAEKRLTFHKASKQGNFSLTKNIACISKMNLHFSGCSDCFSPILVKFNFNLTSTTAPYVLDAFTPTEISKEITFERQCEQELCPAKISLSNSRLSKQKIIIGDTQDLDITLHLTNTGYDSFKTTLTLTYPSVLLFSKILKRNQRELPVKMQSVKRFLS
;
A
#
# COMPACT_ATOMS: atom_id res chain seq x y z
N MET A 1 -39.82 22.35 3.75
CA MET A 1 -39.41 21.76 5.03
C MET A 1 -39.15 20.27 4.89
N LYS A 2 -40.16 19.38 4.87
CA LYS A 2 -40.01 17.90 4.73
C LYS A 2 -38.94 17.46 3.71
N ASN A 3 -39.03 17.98 2.48
CA ASN A 3 -38.12 17.59 1.38
C ASN A 3 -36.66 18.04 1.55
N VAL A 4 -36.41 19.05 2.38
CA VAL A 4 -35.07 19.60 2.64
C VAL A 4 -34.45 18.88 3.84
N TRP A 5 -35.22 18.61 4.89
CA TRP A 5 -34.74 17.84 6.04
C TRP A 5 -34.33 16.41 5.72
N SER A 6 -34.82 15.82 4.63
CA SER A 6 -34.32 14.52 4.18
C SER A 6 -32.87 14.56 3.65
N GLN A 7 -32.28 15.75 3.47
CA GLN A 7 -30.93 15.93 2.93
C GLN A 7 -30.07 16.93 3.73
N CYS A 8 -30.67 17.82 4.51
CA CYS A 8 -29.97 18.79 5.35
C CYS A 8 -30.46 18.70 6.80
N PHE A 9 -29.80 17.88 7.61
CA PHE A 9 -30.13 17.66 9.02
C PHE A 9 -29.81 18.87 9.92
N ASP A 10 -28.89 19.74 9.49
CA ASP A 10 -28.50 20.97 10.21
C ASP A 10 -29.34 22.20 9.82
N CYS A 11 -30.29 22.06 8.89
CA CYS A 11 -31.09 23.17 8.38
C CYS A 11 -32.23 23.52 9.36
N ASN A 12 -32.25 24.76 9.83
CA ASN A 12 -33.35 25.30 10.64
C ASN A 12 -34.29 26.15 9.79
N PHE A 13 -35.60 26.02 10.03
CA PHE A 13 -36.66 26.76 9.37
C PHE A 13 -37.34 27.72 10.33
N ALA A 14 -37.70 28.89 9.81
CA ALA A 14 -38.65 29.79 10.43
C ALA A 14 -39.79 30.04 9.45
N VAL A 15 -40.99 30.25 9.97
CA VAL A 15 -42.18 30.56 9.17
C VAL A 15 -42.72 31.89 9.65
N VAL A 16 -42.78 32.85 8.73
CA VAL A 16 -43.33 34.17 8.99
C VAL A 16 -44.54 34.36 8.09
N GLN A 17 -45.69 34.57 8.70
CA GLN A 17 -46.90 34.93 8.00
C GLN A 17 -47.04 36.45 7.98
N TYR A 18 -47.52 37.01 6.87
CA TYR A 18 -47.79 38.43 6.74
C TYR A 18 -49.13 38.67 6.06
N GLY A 19 -49.84 39.68 6.56
CA GLY A 19 -51.11 40.14 6.02
C GLY A 19 -51.48 41.47 6.65
N ARG A 20 -52.51 41.53 7.50
CA ARG A 20 -52.85 42.75 8.27
C ARG A 20 -51.69 43.22 9.18
N PHE A 21 -50.91 42.26 9.69
CA PHE A 21 -49.67 42.46 10.44
C PHE A 21 -48.72 41.29 10.16
N VAL A 22 -47.48 41.36 10.65
CA VAL A 22 -46.46 40.31 10.49
C VAL A 22 -46.40 39.47 11.78
N ARG A 23 -46.39 38.14 11.65
CA ARG A 23 -46.28 37.21 12.78
C ARG A 23 -45.32 36.06 12.46
N THR A 24 -44.41 35.76 13.38
CA THR A 24 -43.56 34.56 13.31
C THR A 24 -44.36 33.38 13.87
N GLU A 25 -44.72 32.44 13.01
CA GLU A 25 -45.49 31.23 13.36
C GLU A 25 -44.60 30.08 13.83
N LEU A 26 -43.34 30.07 13.37
CA LEU A 26 -42.32 29.10 13.76
C LEU A 26 -40.96 29.81 13.89
N SER A 27 -40.31 29.69 15.04
CA SER A 27 -38.98 30.27 15.31
C SER A 27 -37.84 29.31 14.93
N LEU A 28 -36.64 29.85 14.65
CA LEU A 28 -35.46 29.02 14.37
C LEU A 28 -35.04 28.15 15.57
N LYS A 29 -35.42 28.53 16.80
CA LYS A 29 -35.19 27.73 18.00
C LYS A 29 -36.04 26.46 18.08
N GLU A 30 -37.10 26.36 17.28
CA GLU A 30 -38.08 25.28 17.38
C GLU A 30 -37.81 24.16 16.38
N ASN A 31 -36.53 23.96 16.00
CA ASN A 31 -36.11 23.00 14.97
C ASN A 31 -35.44 21.73 15.53
N ASP A 32 -35.28 21.63 16.86
CA ASP A 32 -34.65 20.46 17.50
C ASP A 32 -35.44 19.15 17.25
N ASP A 33 -36.74 19.25 17.01
CA ASP A 33 -37.62 18.15 16.62
C ASP A 33 -38.39 18.53 15.34
N ALA A 34 -37.89 18.03 14.21
CA ALA A 34 -38.45 18.30 12.89
C ALA A 34 -39.94 17.89 12.77
N SER A 35 -40.36 16.83 13.46
CA SER A 35 -41.75 16.35 13.42
C SER A 35 -42.68 17.35 14.12
N LYS A 36 -42.33 17.80 15.33
CA LYS A 36 -43.09 18.82 16.07
C LYS A 36 -43.17 20.15 15.33
N ALA A 37 -42.08 20.56 14.69
CA ALA A 37 -42.07 21.79 13.88
C ALA A 37 -43.03 21.71 12.68
N ILE A 38 -43.09 20.56 12.00
CA ILE A 38 -44.04 20.33 10.90
C ILE A 38 -45.49 20.32 11.36
N GLU A 39 -45.78 19.76 12.54
CA GLU A 39 -47.14 19.67 13.09
C GLU A 39 -47.77 21.03 13.38
N LYS A 40 -46.95 22.09 13.57
CA LYS A 40 -47.46 23.46 13.74
C LYS A 40 -48.03 24.06 12.46
N ILE A 41 -47.51 23.67 11.30
CA ILE A 41 -47.81 24.33 10.02
C ILE A 41 -49.29 24.24 9.61
N PRO A 42 -49.98 23.08 9.71
CA PRO A 42 -51.39 22.98 9.35
C PRO A 42 -52.35 23.83 10.19
N ASN A 43 -51.92 24.27 11.38
CA ASN A 43 -52.74 25.02 12.33
C ASN A 43 -52.56 26.55 12.21
N ILE A 44 -51.81 27.02 11.20
CA ILE A 44 -51.58 28.45 10.98
C ILE A 44 -52.84 29.08 10.36
N GLU A 45 -53.46 30.02 11.09
CA GLU A 45 -54.64 30.77 10.62
C GLU A 45 -54.26 32.03 9.85
N GLN A 46 -55.00 32.32 8.77
CA GLN A 46 -54.74 33.45 7.88
C GLN A 46 -54.95 34.81 8.55
N ILE A 47 -53.98 35.73 8.42
CA ILE A 47 -54.01 37.05 9.07
C ILE A 47 -54.44 38.16 8.08
N GLY A 48 -55.73 38.29 7.83
CA GLY A 48 -56.29 39.39 7.03
C GLY A 48 -55.85 39.42 5.56
N ASN A 49 -56.23 40.48 4.84
CA ASN A 49 -56.12 40.57 3.37
C ASN A 49 -55.22 41.72 2.87
N HIS A 50 -54.21 42.13 3.65
CA HIS A 50 -53.19 43.07 3.17
C HIS A 50 -51.97 42.32 2.66
N THR A 51 -51.09 42.99 1.89
CA THR A 51 -49.87 42.38 1.34
C THR A 51 -48.68 43.25 1.73
N ILE A 52 -48.27 43.14 2.99
CA ILE A 52 -47.19 43.96 3.58
C ILE A 52 -45.79 43.32 3.43
N THR A 53 -45.42 42.99 2.19
CA THR A 53 -44.22 42.22 1.86
C THR A 53 -42.92 42.87 2.33
N ALA A 54 -42.77 44.19 2.17
CA ALA A 54 -41.56 44.91 2.58
C ALA A 54 -41.41 44.91 4.11
N SER A 55 -42.51 45.13 4.84
CA SER A 55 -42.55 45.01 6.30
C SER A 55 -42.21 43.59 6.77
N ALA A 56 -42.70 42.56 6.06
CA ALA A 56 -42.41 41.16 6.38
C ALA A 56 -40.94 40.80 6.21
N ILE A 57 -40.32 41.23 5.11
CA ILE A 57 -38.87 41.03 4.87
C ILE A 57 -38.06 41.75 5.95
N ASN A 58 -38.43 42.98 6.31
CA ASN A 58 -37.76 43.71 7.38
C ASN A 58 -37.88 43.00 8.74
N HIS A 59 -39.06 42.44 9.05
CA HIS A 59 -39.27 41.63 10.26
C HIS A 59 -38.34 40.41 10.31
N VAL A 60 -38.13 39.73 9.18
CA VAL A 60 -37.18 38.61 9.10
C VAL A 60 -35.76 39.05 9.46
N LEU A 61 -35.31 40.21 8.96
CA LEU A 61 -33.98 40.74 9.27
C LEU A 61 -33.82 41.14 10.75
N GLU A 62 -34.84 41.78 11.32
CA GLU A 62 -34.77 42.36 12.66
C GLU A 62 -35.10 41.37 13.78
N HIS A 63 -35.90 40.34 13.50
CA HIS A 63 -36.41 39.44 14.54
C HIS A 63 -36.17 37.95 14.27
N VAL A 64 -35.95 37.51 13.03
CA VAL A 64 -35.74 36.08 12.75
C VAL A 64 -34.25 35.78 12.63
N PHE A 65 -33.52 36.55 11.83
CA PHE A 65 -32.09 36.35 11.58
C PHE A 65 -31.16 36.97 12.64
N VAL A 66 -31.60 36.91 13.89
CA VAL A 66 -30.87 37.38 15.07
C VAL A 66 -30.50 36.20 16.00
N PRO A 67 -29.31 36.20 16.63
CA PRO A 67 -28.86 35.11 17.51
C PRO A 67 -29.85 34.79 18.63
N GLU A 68 -30.50 35.82 19.17
CA GLU A 68 -31.48 35.72 20.25
C GLU A 68 -32.67 34.85 19.86
N ASN A 69 -32.94 34.67 18.57
CA ASN A 69 -34.02 33.84 18.03
C ASN A 69 -33.52 32.60 17.27
N GLY A 70 -32.27 32.18 17.50
CA GLY A 70 -31.73 30.90 17.01
C GLY A 70 -31.02 30.99 15.67
N SER A 71 -30.80 32.18 15.12
CA SER A 71 -30.00 32.37 13.90
C SER A 71 -28.50 32.18 14.20
N LYS A 72 -27.82 31.36 13.38
CA LYS A 72 -26.38 31.11 13.53
C LYS A 72 -25.59 32.18 12.75
N PRO A 73 -24.52 32.78 13.31
CA PRO A 73 -23.78 33.86 12.64
C PRO A 73 -23.16 33.44 11.29
N ASN A 74 -22.65 32.21 11.21
CA ASN A 74 -21.94 31.68 10.03
C ASN A 74 -22.81 30.76 9.16
N SER A 75 -24.14 30.73 9.35
CA SER A 75 -25.02 29.94 8.48
C SER A 75 -25.39 30.72 7.23
N GLN A 76 -25.48 30.03 6.11
CA GLN A 76 -26.09 30.58 4.89
C GLN A 76 -27.58 30.83 5.15
N LYS A 77 -28.05 32.04 4.80
CA LYS A 77 -29.41 32.49 5.09
C LYS A 77 -30.21 32.55 3.80
N TYR A 78 -31.44 32.01 3.87
CA TYR A 78 -32.35 31.98 2.74
C TYR A 78 -33.70 32.58 3.14
N ILE A 79 -34.27 33.43 2.28
CA ILE A 79 -35.65 33.91 2.39
C ILE A 79 -36.43 33.35 1.21
N ILE A 80 -37.56 32.70 1.47
CA ILE A 80 -38.48 32.23 0.43
C ILE A 80 -39.78 33.01 0.59
N VAL A 81 -40.00 33.98 -0.28
CA VAL A 81 -41.23 34.78 -0.30
C VAL A 81 -42.25 34.08 -1.19
N VAL A 82 -43.42 33.78 -0.63
CA VAL A 82 -44.57 33.27 -1.37
C VAL A 82 -45.67 34.33 -1.31
N THR A 83 -46.17 34.76 -2.47
CA THR A 83 -47.23 35.77 -2.57
C THR A 83 -48.11 35.53 -3.79
N ASP A 84 -49.39 35.86 -3.69
CA ASP A 84 -50.37 35.85 -4.77
C ASP A 84 -50.85 37.26 -5.16
N GLY A 85 -50.22 38.31 -4.59
CA GLY A 85 -50.58 39.71 -4.81
C GLY A 85 -49.37 40.63 -4.93
N ILE A 86 -49.66 41.90 -5.18
CA ILE A 86 -48.68 43.01 -5.12
C ILE A 86 -48.66 43.61 -3.72
N ILE A 87 -47.58 44.30 -3.35
CA ILE A 87 -47.52 45.09 -2.13
C ILE A 87 -48.74 46.02 -2.03
N PHE A 88 -49.51 45.87 -0.95
CA PHE A 88 -50.74 46.60 -0.71
C PHE A 88 -50.86 46.97 0.77
N LEU A 89 -51.05 48.27 1.04
CA LEU A 89 -51.10 48.86 2.39
C LEU A 89 -49.85 48.64 3.24
N ASP A 90 -48.69 48.42 2.60
CA ASP A 90 -47.40 48.40 3.29
C ASP A 90 -46.89 49.82 3.53
N LYS A 91 -46.41 50.07 4.75
CA LYS A 91 -45.82 51.36 5.13
C LYS A 91 -44.33 51.42 4.79
N MET A 92 -43.70 50.28 4.52
CA MET A 92 -42.29 50.21 4.15
C MET A 92 -42.09 50.18 2.63
N ASN A 93 -40.97 50.74 2.18
CA ASN A 93 -40.56 50.68 0.79
C ASN A 93 -39.66 49.46 0.55
N LEU A 94 -40.02 48.60 -0.40
CA LEU A 94 -39.30 47.36 -0.71
C LEU A 94 -37.83 47.60 -1.03
N THR A 95 -37.54 48.56 -1.92
CA THR A 95 -36.16 48.88 -2.34
C THR A 95 -35.29 49.31 -1.17
N VAL A 96 -35.86 50.03 -0.18
CA VAL A 96 -35.14 50.44 1.04
C VAL A 96 -34.79 49.23 1.90
N VAL A 97 -35.73 48.31 2.08
CA VAL A 97 -35.52 47.08 2.88
C VAL A 97 -34.48 46.17 2.21
N LEU A 98 -34.53 46.02 0.88
CA LEU A 98 -33.59 45.18 0.14
C LEU A 98 -32.16 45.74 0.11
N LYS A 99 -31.98 47.05 0.28
CA LYS A 99 -30.67 47.72 0.40
C LYS A 99 -30.14 47.78 1.84
N ASN A 100 -30.85 47.21 2.81
CA ASN A 100 -30.38 47.16 4.20
C ASN A 100 -29.08 46.32 4.29
N PRO A 101 -28.03 46.78 5.00
CA PRO A 101 -26.80 45.99 5.18
C PRO A 101 -27.02 44.59 5.76
N LYS A 102 -28.06 44.40 6.58
CA LYS A 102 -28.43 43.07 7.12
C LYS A 102 -28.91 42.09 6.05
N MET A 103 -29.20 42.56 4.83
CA MET A 103 -29.58 41.75 3.68
C MET A 103 -28.36 41.12 2.97
N GLU A 104 -27.13 41.50 3.35
CA GLU A 104 -25.91 40.95 2.78
C GLU A 104 -25.81 39.43 3.03
N ASN A 105 -25.38 38.68 2.02
CA ASN A 105 -25.27 37.21 2.05
C ASN A 105 -26.59 36.45 2.32
N ILE A 106 -27.74 37.06 2.04
CA ILE A 106 -29.04 36.40 2.10
C ILE A 106 -29.54 36.11 0.68
N THR A 107 -29.66 34.83 0.33
CA THR A 107 -30.26 34.40 -0.95
C THR A 107 -31.79 34.43 -0.82
N ARG A 108 -32.46 35.08 -1.78
CA ARG A 108 -33.91 35.28 -1.76
C ARG A 108 -34.57 34.60 -2.95
N PHE A 109 -35.54 33.73 -2.68
CA PHE A 109 -36.42 33.11 -3.65
C PHE A 109 -37.78 33.80 -3.63
N ALA A 110 -38.35 34.07 -4.79
CA ALA A 110 -39.66 34.70 -4.94
C ALA A 110 -40.61 33.75 -5.70
N ILE A 111 -41.71 33.35 -5.07
CA ILE A 111 -42.71 32.43 -5.61
C ILE A 111 -44.02 33.17 -5.81
N GLY A 112 -44.36 33.44 -7.07
CA GLY A 112 -45.59 34.11 -7.45
C GLY A 112 -46.70 33.11 -7.74
N VAL A 113 -47.81 33.20 -7.02
CA VAL A 113 -48.93 32.24 -7.13
C VAL A 113 -50.13 32.90 -7.79
N GLY A 114 -50.71 32.21 -8.77
CA GLY A 114 -51.98 32.60 -9.38
C GLY A 114 -51.84 33.52 -10.59
N PRO A 115 -52.92 33.66 -11.38
CA PRO A 115 -52.91 34.41 -12.64
C PRO A 115 -52.68 35.91 -12.44
N TYR A 116 -53.02 36.46 -11.27
CA TYR A 116 -52.84 37.88 -10.98
C TYR A 116 -51.36 38.27 -11.03
N VAL A 117 -50.50 37.55 -10.29
CA VAL A 117 -49.05 37.83 -10.28
C VAL A 117 -48.41 37.58 -11.64
N LEU A 118 -48.84 36.53 -12.34
CA LEU A 118 -48.22 36.10 -13.61
C LEU A 118 -48.56 37.01 -14.80
N ASN A 119 -49.73 37.66 -14.78
CA ASN A 119 -50.19 38.48 -15.89
C ASN A 119 -50.09 39.99 -15.62
N HIS A 120 -49.65 40.40 -14.42
CA HIS A 120 -49.54 41.81 -14.04
C HIS A 120 -48.08 42.27 -14.03
N SER A 121 -47.73 43.23 -14.88
CA SER A 121 -46.35 43.69 -15.07
C SER A 121 -45.71 44.28 -13.80
N ALA A 122 -46.47 45.00 -12.98
CA ALA A 122 -45.99 45.54 -11.73
C ALA A 122 -45.68 44.42 -10.70
N ALA A 123 -46.51 43.37 -10.67
CA ALA A 123 -46.30 42.22 -9.80
C ALA A 123 -45.05 41.43 -10.20
N LEU A 124 -44.86 41.18 -11.51
CA LEU A 124 -43.64 40.54 -12.01
C LEU A 124 -42.38 41.35 -11.69
N LYS A 125 -42.46 42.68 -11.77
CA LYS A 125 -41.35 43.57 -11.41
C LYS A 125 -41.01 43.46 -9.92
N GLU A 126 -42.02 43.51 -9.06
CA GLU A 126 -41.86 43.33 -7.62
C GLU A 126 -41.21 41.98 -7.28
N MET A 127 -41.70 40.89 -7.90
CA MET A 127 -41.15 39.55 -7.66
C MET A 127 -39.71 39.38 -8.12
N ARG A 128 -39.33 39.99 -9.24
CA ARG A 128 -37.94 40.04 -9.68
C ARG A 128 -37.09 40.86 -8.72
N GLU A 129 -37.60 41.98 -8.21
CA GLU A 129 -36.88 42.81 -7.23
C GLU A 129 -36.62 42.04 -5.91
N ILE A 130 -37.57 41.22 -5.47
CA ILE A 130 -37.41 40.35 -4.29
C ILE A 130 -36.37 39.25 -4.54
N ALA A 131 -36.44 38.59 -5.70
CA ALA A 131 -35.56 37.49 -6.05
C ALA A 131 -34.09 37.91 -6.17
N SER A 132 -33.16 37.08 -5.70
CA SER A 132 -31.73 37.32 -5.90
C SER A 132 -31.29 37.07 -7.35
N ASP A 133 -30.17 37.67 -7.74
CA ASP A 133 -29.55 37.41 -9.04
C ASP A 133 -28.90 36.01 -9.05
N PRO A 134 -28.90 35.29 -10.20
CA PRO A 134 -29.69 35.59 -11.41
C PRO A 134 -31.18 35.30 -11.17
N HIS A 135 -32.06 36.21 -11.59
CA HIS A 135 -33.50 36.13 -11.33
C HIS A 135 -34.14 34.85 -11.88
N GLU A 136 -33.65 34.31 -13.00
CA GLU A 136 -34.17 33.11 -13.66
C GLU A 136 -34.03 31.84 -12.80
N GLN A 137 -33.14 31.87 -11.80
CA GLN A 137 -32.92 30.75 -10.88
C GLN A 137 -33.67 30.92 -9.53
N HIS A 138 -34.11 32.14 -9.23
CA HIS A 138 -34.66 32.48 -7.92
C HIS A 138 -36.12 32.95 -7.95
N PHE A 139 -36.67 33.31 -9.11
CA PHE A 139 -38.08 33.61 -9.31
C PHE A 139 -38.82 32.43 -9.94
N PHE A 140 -39.92 32.02 -9.32
CA PHE A 140 -40.79 30.96 -9.83
C PHE A 140 -42.25 31.41 -9.87
N GLY A 141 -42.86 31.35 -11.05
CA GLY A 141 -44.28 31.59 -11.24
C GLY A 141 -45.07 30.28 -11.31
N VAL A 142 -46.18 30.18 -10.57
CA VAL A 142 -47.10 29.03 -10.61
C VAL A 142 -48.54 29.48 -10.82
N GLY A 143 -49.28 28.79 -11.71
CA GLY A 143 -50.65 29.19 -12.06
C GLY A 143 -51.67 29.05 -10.93
N SER A 144 -51.37 28.24 -9.92
CA SER A 144 -52.21 28.00 -8.74
C SER A 144 -51.37 27.39 -7.60
N TYR A 145 -51.95 27.31 -6.40
CA TYR A 145 -51.32 26.65 -5.25
C TYR A 145 -51.01 25.17 -5.50
N THR A 146 -51.78 24.46 -6.35
CA THR A 146 -51.47 23.06 -6.72
C THR A 146 -50.20 22.96 -7.56
N GLY A 147 -49.84 24.03 -8.28
CA GLY A 147 -48.61 24.14 -9.07
C GLY A 147 -47.33 24.21 -8.23
N LEU A 148 -47.40 24.48 -6.92
CA LEU A 148 -46.23 24.54 -6.04
C LEU A 148 -45.42 23.24 -6.04
N ASN A 149 -46.09 22.09 -6.18
CA ASN A 149 -45.42 20.79 -6.25
C ASN A 149 -44.43 20.69 -7.43
N THR A 150 -44.68 21.42 -8.52
CA THR A 150 -43.84 21.39 -9.72
C THR A 150 -42.50 22.11 -9.55
N ILE A 151 -42.40 23.02 -8.58
CA ILE A 151 -41.19 23.82 -8.31
C ILE A 151 -40.40 23.31 -7.10
N LEU A 152 -40.95 22.38 -6.31
CA LEU A 152 -40.29 21.85 -5.10
C LEU A 152 -38.93 21.23 -5.39
N SER A 153 -38.78 20.50 -6.50
CA SER A 153 -37.49 19.90 -6.89
C SER A 153 -36.46 20.95 -7.29
N LYS A 154 -36.88 22.00 -8.01
CA LYS A 154 -36.03 23.13 -8.40
C LYS A 154 -35.60 23.96 -7.19
N LEU A 155 -36.55 24.29 -6.30
CA LEU A 155 -36.27 25.02 -5.07
C LEU A 155 -35.34 24.23 -4.15
N LYS A 156 -35.58 22.92 -3.99
CA LYS A 156 -34.69 22.03 -3.25
C LYS A 156 -33.28 22.03 -3.84
N LYS A 157 -33.15 21.94 -5.16
CA LYS A 157 -31.86 22.03 -5.86
C LYS A 157 -31.23 23.42 -5.73
N GLY A 158 -31.99 24.51 -5.71
CA GLY A 158 -31.45 25.86 -5.48
C GLY A 158 -30.96 26.07 -4.05
N ILE A 159 -31.60 25.45 -3.07
CA ILE A 159 -31.22 25.51 -1.66
C ILE A 159 -30.01 24.60 -1.36
N LEU A 160 -29.95 23.42 -1.98
CA LEU A 160 -28.94 22.39 -1.69
C LEU A 160 -27.82 22.27 -2.74
N GLY A 161 -28.03 22.82 -3.93
CA GLY A 161 -27.19 22.61 -5.10
C GLY A 161 -26.10 23.66 -5.23
N GLY A 162 -25.01 23.47 -4.49
CA GLY A 162 -23.70 23.98 -4.90
C GLY A 162 -23.11 23.01 -5.91
N ILE A 163 -23.09 23.39 -7.19
CA ILE A 163 -22.38 22.64 -8.23
C ILE A 163 -21.01 23.28 -8.39
N GLU A 164 -19.97 22.53 -8.03
CA GLU A 164 -18.55 22.71 -8.37
C GLU A 164 -17.92 24.08 -8.09
N GLY A 165 -17.01 24.11 -7.10
CA GLY A 165 -15.93 25.11 -7.05
C GLY A 165 -16.30 26.51 -6.56
N THR A 166 -17.57 26.85 -6.34
CA THR A 166 -17.94 28.09 -5.63
C THR A 166 -17.71 27.96 -4.13
N ALA A 167 -16.96 28.89 -3.56
CA ALA A 167 -16.71 28.97 -2.12
C ALA A 167 -18.05 29.09 -1.36
N GLY A 168 -18.40 28.06 -0.58
CA GLY A 168 -19.53 28.11 0.36
C GLY A 168 -20.44 26.89 0.39
N VAL A 169 -20.48 26.05 -0.66
CA VAL A 169 -21.38 24.88 -0.71
C VAL A 169 -20.64 23.70 -1.35
N GLY A 170 -20.12 22.79 -0.52
CA GLY A 170 -19.48 21.54 -0.95
C GLY A 170 -20.42 20.34 -0.80
N PHE A 171 -20.26 19.31 -1.65
CA PHE A 171 -20.95 18.03 -1.50
C PHE A 171 -20.52 17.40 -0.17
N ARG A 172 -21.46 17.03 0.71
CA ARG A 172 -21.14 16.33 1.96
C ARG A 172 -21.16 14.82 1.76
N PHE A 173 -22.30 14.27 1.34
CA PHE A 173 -22.48 12.83 1.16
C PHE A 173 -23.20 12.45 -0.13
N GLU A 174 -23.64 13.42 -0.92
CA GLU A 174 -24.42 13.23 -2.15
C GLU A 174 -23.68 12.36 -3.16
N LEU A 175 -22.35 12.49 -3.20
CA LEU A 175 -21.44 11.73 -4.05
C LEU A 175 -20.52 10.82 -3.23
N ALA A 176 -20.94 10.42 -2.02
CA ALA A 176 -20.06 9.71 -1.09
C ALA A 176 -19.43 8.43 -1.65
N GLU A 177 -20.13 7.73 -2.54
CA GLU A 177 -19.69 6.43 -3.09
C GLU A 177 -19.32 5.44 -1.97
N ALA A 178 -20.15 5.42 -0.91
CA ALA A 178 -19.93 4.55 0.24
C ALA A 178 -19.91 3.08 -0.18
N GLY A 179 -18.85 2.37 0.23
CA GLY A 179 -18.59 1.00 -0.19
C GLY A 179 -17.65 0.88 -1.38
N PHE A 180 -17.03 1.97 -1.83
CA PHE A 180 -15.95 1.95 -2.82
C PHE A 180 -14.85 0.94 -2.43
N SER A 181 -14.54 0.89 -1.14
CA SER A 181 -13.78 -0.19 -0.52
C SER A 181 -14.47 -0.66 0.76
N SER A 182 -14.22 -1.89 1.18
CA SER A 182 -14.80 -2.45 2.40
C SER A 182 -13.84 -3.42 3.11
N HIS A 183 -13.97 -3.50 4.43
CA HIS A 183 -13.20 -4.41 5.27
C HIS A 183 -13.96 -4.75 6.56
N ILE A 184 -13.77 -5.96 7.06
CA ILE A 184 -14.32 -6.38 8.36
C ILE A 184 -13.16 -6.40 9.35
N ALA A 185 -13.21 -5.53 10.36
CA ALA A 185 -12.19 -5.46 11.38
C ALA A 185 -12.39 -6.55 12.46
N PRO A 186 -11.31 -6.97 13.16
CA PRO A 186 -11.40 -7.99 14.22
C PRO A 186 -12.31 -7.65 15.40
N ASP A 187 -12.67 -6.38 15.58
CA ASP A 187 -13.59 -5.90 16.61
C ASP A 187 -15.07 -5.89 16.15
N ASN A 188 -15.38 -6.69 15.12
CA ASN A 188 -16.71 -6.78 14.49
C ASN A 188 -17.23 -5.46 13.91
N SER A 189 -16.33 -4.52 13.58
CA SER A 189 -16.69 -3.30 12.88
C SER A 189 -16.57 -3.46 11.37
N LEU A 190 -17.63 -3.04 10.66
CA LEU A 190 -17.64 -2.94 9.20
C LEU A 190 -17.09 -1.58 8.81
N LEU A 191 -16.03 -1.57 8.01
CA LEU A 191 -15.43 -0.36 7.45
C LEU A 191 -15.89 -0.22 6.00
N PHE A 192 -16.41 0.95 5.63
CA PHE A 192 -16.75 1.30 4.26
C PHE A 192 -16.06 2.59 3.87
N GLY A 193 -15.23 2.55 2.84
CA GLY A 193 -14.65 3.73 2.24
C GLY A 193 -15.71 4.56 1.49
N ALA A 194 -15.68 5.88 1.66
CA ALA A 194 -16.61 6.83 1.05
C ALA A 194 -15.83 7.96 0.37
N VAL A 195 -15.23 7.65 -0.80
CA VAL A 195 -14.24 8.49 -1.49
C VAL A 195 -14.73 9.87 -1.90
N GLY A 196 -16.01 10.00 -2.25
CA GLY A 196 -16.57 11.27 -2.75
C GLY A 196 -17.23 12.13 -1.66
N ALA A 197 -17.14 11.72 -0.40
CA ALA A 197 -17.65 12.52 0.71
C ALA A 197 -16.85 13.83 0.86
N PHE A 198 -17.51 14.90 1.26
CA PHE A 198 -16.91 16.22 1.54
C PHE A 198 -16.03 16.74 0.39
N ASP A 199 -16.61 16.97 -0.79
CA ASP A 199 -15.88 17.38 -2.02
C ASP A 199 -14.70 16.45 -2.33
N TRP A 200 -14.95 15.14 -2.33
CA TRP A 200 -13.93 14.10 -2.55
C TRP A 200 -12.74 14.17 -1.58
N SER A 201 -12.89 14.85 -0.44
CA SER A 201 -11.96 14.70 0.67
C SER A 201 -11.96 13.25 1.15
N GLY A 202 -13.13 12.62 1.12
CA GLY A 202 -13.33 11.22 1.43
C GLY A 202 -13.44 10.94 2.93
N GLY A 203 -13.53 9.66 3.29
CA GLY A 203 -13.60 9.21 4.67
C GLY A 203 -13.95 7.73 4.80
N LEU A 204 -14.08 7.27 6.05
CA LEU A 204 -14.54 5.92 6.37
C LEU A 204 -15.86 6.00 7.14
N ILE A 205 -16.83 5.20 6.74
CA ILE A 205 -17.99 4.88 7.55
C ILE A 205 -17.65 3.62 8.34
N VAL A 206 -17.71 3.71 9.67
CA VAL A 206 -17.49 2.60 10.59
C VAL A 206 -18.83 2.23 11.19
N LYS A 207 -19.25 0.97 11.03
CA LYS A 207 -20.45 0.43 11.64
C LYS A 207 -20.09 -0.75 12.52
N ASN A 208 -20.20 -0.57 13.84
CA ASN A 208 -19.99 -1.66 14.78
C ASN A 208 -21.26 -2.51 14.88
N ILE A 209 -21.15 -3.81 14.61
CA ILE A 209 -22.32 -4.70 14.52
C ILE A 209 -22.98 -4.91 15.89
N GLU A 210 -22.17 -5.04 16.95
CA GLU A 210 -22.65 -5.37 18.29
C GLU A 210 -23.40 -4.21 18.93
N THR A 211 -22.84 -3.00 18.84
CA THR A 211 -23.43 -1.78 19.42
C THR A 211 -24.44 -1.10 18.48
N SER A 212 -24.49 -1.51 17.21
CA SER A 212 -25.23 -0.82 16.14
C SER A 212 -24.84 0.67 15.96
N SER A 213 -23.70 1.09 16.53
CA SER A 213 -23.19 2.45 16.39
C SER A 213 -22.61 2.66 14.98
N THR A 214 -22.76 3.88 14.46
CA THR A 214 -22.19 4.28 13.18
C THR A 214 -21.43 5.59 13.37
N ALA A 215 -20.18 5.63 12.89
CA ALA A 215 -19.33 6.81 12.90
C ALA A 215 -18.81 7.10 11.50
N PHE A 216 -18.53 8.37 11.22
CA PHE A 216 -17.83 8.78 10.01
C PHE A 216 -16.48 9.38 10.39
N LEU A 217 -15.41 8.73 9.95
CA LEU A 217 -14.03 9.15 10.15
C LEU A 217 -13.59 9.98 8.97
N ASN A 218 -13.24 11.23 9.24
CA ASN A 218 -12.60 12.10 8.29
C ASN A 218 -11.42 12.81 8.95
N VAL A 219 -10.70 13.55 8.13
CA VAL A 219 -9.62 14.39 8.57
C VAL A 219 -10.16 15.81 8.58
N THR A 220 -10.28 16.40 9.77
CA THR A 220 -10.67 17.81 9.90
C THR A 220 -9.43 18.69 10.08
N ASN A 221 -9.54 19.95 9.65
CA ASN A 221 -8.44 20.95 9.67
C ASN A 221 -7.90 21.30 11.07
N ASN A 222 -8.43 20.71 12.14
CA ASN A 222 -8.07 20.98 13.52
C ASN A 222 -7.17 19.90 14.16
N GLU A 223 -6.78 18.87 13.41
CA GLU A 223 -5.87 17.81 13.90
C GLU A 223 -4.43 18.34 14.04
N PRO A 224 -3.86 18.41 15.27
CA PRO A 224 -2.57 19.04 15.54
C PRO A 224 -1.37 18.31 14.91
N LYS A 225 -1.56 17.08 14.43
CA LYS A 225 -0.53 16.25 13.78
C LYS A 225 -0.42 16.47 12.27
N ILE A 226 -1.30 17.27 11.68
CA ILE A 226 -1.29 17.59 10.25
C ILE A 226 -0.66 18.98 10.09
N PRO A 227 0.33 19.17 9.18
CA PRO A 227 0.89 20.49 8.93
C PRO A 227 -0.21 21.51 8.65
N LYS A 228 -0.21 22.66 9.35
CA LYS A 228 -1.25 23.71 9.25
C LYS A 228 -1.47 24.25 7.83
N THR A 229 -0.51 24.03 6.93
CA THR A 229 -0.62 24.35 5.49
C THR A 229 -1.54 23.40 4.71
N ALA A 230 -1.79 22.18 5.19
CA ALA A 230 -2.66 21.20 4.53
C ALA A 230 -4.17 21.42 4.79
N GLY A 231 -4.52 22.25 5.78
CA GLY A 231 -5.91 22.47 6.21
C GLY A 231 -6.79 23.32 5.29
N LYS A 232 -6.32 23.72 4.10
CA LYS A 232 -7.18 24.29 3.04
C LYS A 232 -7.23 23.40 1.79
N GLU A 233 -6.48 22.29 1.78
CA GLU A 233 -6.09 21.53 0.59
C GLU A 233 -6.49 20.04 0.63
N GLN A 234 -7.33 19.61 1.56
CA GLN A 234 -7.72 18.19 1.68
C GLN A 234 -8.85 17.75 0.74
N ARG A 235 -9.37 18.66 -0.09
CA ARG A 235 -10.33 18.31 -1.14
C ARG A 235 -9.70 17.37 -2.16
N PHE A 236 -10.50 16.47 -2.73
CA PHE A 236 -10.07 15.55 -3.78
C PHE A 236 -8.93 14.58 -3.38
N SER A 237 -8.82 14.24 -2.09
CA SER A 237 -7.80 13.30 -1.59
C SER A 237 -8.17 11.82 -1.79
N TYR A 238 -9.46 11.52 -1.95
CA TYR A 238 -10.03 10.17 -2.03
C TYR A 238 -9.74 9.30 -0.80
N LEU A 239 -9.80 9.86 0.41
CA LEU A 239 -9.76 9.04 1.61
C LEU A 239 -10.89 8.00 1.59
N GLY A 240 -10.59 6.76 1.96
CA GLY A 240 -11.52 5.64 1.79
C GLY A 240 -11.35 4.88 0.48
N TYR A 241 -10.35 5.21 -0.36
CA TYR A 241 -10.11 4.48 -1.61
C TYR A 241 -9.75 3.02 -1.35
N SER A 242 -8.96 2.79 -0.31
CA SER A 242 -8.67 1.47 0.23
C SER A 242 -8.89 1.51 1.75
N VAL A 243 -9.33 0.40 2.32
CA VAL A 243 -9.53 0.26 3.77
C VAL A 243 -9.04 -1.09 4.25
N THR A 244 -8.44 -1.12 5.43
CA THR A 244 -8.06 -2.34 6.14
C THR A 244 -7.96 -2.05 7.64
N SER A 245 -7.64 -3.04 8.45
CA SER A 245 -7.38 -2.84 9.87
C SER A 245 -6.12 -3.57 10.31
N ALA A 246 -5.46 -3.03 11.32
CA ALA A 246 -4.29 -3.62 11.96
C ALA A 246 -4.53 -3.70 13.45
N GLN A 247 -3.72 -4.52 14.13
CA GLN A 247 -3.78 -4.70 15.56
C GLN A 247 -2.43 -4.36 16.20
N ARG A 248 -2.47 -3.55 17.26
CA ARG A 248 -1.28 -3.11 18.01
C ARG A 248 -1.57 -3.20 19.51
N SER A 249 -0.82 -4.00 20.25
CA SER A 249 -1.02 -4.17 21.70
C SER A 249 -2.50 -4.45 22.08
N GLY A 250 -3.19 -5.30 21.31
CA GLY A 250 -4.60 -5.63 21.53
C GLY A 250 -5.62 -4.55 21.14
N LYS A 251 -5.18 -3.42 20.57
CA LYS A 251 -6.03 -2.34 20.07
C LYS A 251 -6.15 -2.36 18.55
N THR A 252 -7.37 -2.16 18.06
CA THR A 252 -7.65 -2.04 16.63
C THR A 252 -7.23 -0.67 16.10
N LEU A 253 -6.58 -0.68 14.96
CA LEU A 253 -6.30 0.49 14.13
C LEU A 253 -7.08 0.35 12.83
N TYR A 254 -7.77 1.43 12.42
CA TYR A 254 -8.41 1.49 11.11
C TYR A 254 -7.51 2.24 10.14
N LEU A 255 -7.18 1.60 9.02
CA LEU A 255 -6.26 2.14 8.02
C LEU A 255 -7.04 2.48 6.77
N SER A 256 -6.75 3.64 6.18
CA SER A 256 -7.33 4.03 4.90
C SER A 256 -6.36 4.76 4.00
N GLY A 257 -6.36 4.36 2.73
CA GLY A 257 -5.62 5.04 1.69
C GLY A 257 -6.37 6.24 1.12
N ALA A 258 -5.62 7.28 0.84
CA ALA A 258 -6.04 8.49 0.14
C ALA A 258 -5.04 8.76 -1.00
N PRO A 259 -5.14 8.04 -2.13
CA PRO A 259 -4.09 8.03 -3.15
C PRO A 259 -3.92 9.35 -3.91
N ARG A 260 -4.82 10.32 -3.71
CA ARG A 260 -4.71 11.67 -4.26
C ARG A 260 -4.33 12.73 -3.22
N TYR A 261 -4.19 12.35 -1.95
CA TYR A 261 -3.74 13.25 -0.89
C TYR A 261 -2.41 13.92 -1.28
N ASN A 262 -2.38 15.25 -1.24
CA ASN A 262 -1.21 16.05 -1.63
C ASN A 262 -0.63 15.70 -3.02
N LEU A 263 -1.48 15.14 -3.91
CA LEU A 263 -1.11 14.58 -5.21
C LEU A 263 -0.08 13.43 -5.19
N THR A 264 0.57 13.15 -4.07
CA THR A 264 1.53 12.05 -3.91
C THR A 264 0.89 10.78 -3.37
N GLY A 265 -0.24 10.92 -2.66
CA GLY A 265 -0.95 9.86 -1.95
C GLY A 265 -0.60 9.82 -0.46
N GLY A 266 -1.40 9.09 0.32
CA GLY A 266 -1.18 8.91 1.75
C GLY A 266 -1.98 7.77 2.35
N VAL A 267 -1.57 7.32 3.53
CA VAL A 267 -2.30 6.33 4.34
C VAL A 267 -2.55 6.91 5.73
N PHE A 268 -3.83 7.01 6.09
CA PHE A 268 -4.31 7.52 7.37
C PHE A 268 -4.61 6.36 8.30
N ILE A 269 -4.14 6.46 9.54
CA ILE A 269 -4.26 5.41 10.56
C ILE A 269 -5.02 6.00 11.75
N PHE A 270 -6.25 5.55 11.94
CA PHE A 270 -7.15 5.97 13.01
C PHE A 270 -7.15 4.96 14.15
N SER A 271 -7.40 5.44 15.38
CA SER A 271 -7.70 4.57 16.51
C SER A 271 -9.08 3.95 16.33
N GLY A 272 -9.21 2.62 16.51
CA GLY A 272 -10.53 1.97 16.52
C GLY A 272 -11.40 2.36 17.72
N GLU A 273 -10.78 2.73 18.85
CA GLU A 273 -11.49 3.13 20.08
C GLU A 273 -11.92 4.60 20.07
N THR A 274 -10.96 5.53 19.98
CA THR A 274 -11.23 6.97 20.05
C THR A 274 -11.55 7.61 18.70
N HIS A 275 -11.36 6.89 17.59
CA HIS A 275 -11.53 7.42 16.22
C HIS A 275 -10.56 8.54 15.82
N ASP A 276 -9.63 8.94 16.70
CA ASP A 276 -8.65 9.99 16.41
C ASP A 276 -7.56 9.51 15.44
N LEU A 277 -6.98 10.46 14.69
CA LEU A 277 -5.84 10.18 13.82
C LEU A 277 -4.58 9.90 14.64
N GLN A 278 -4.08 8.66 14.54
CA GLN A 278 -2.87 8.23 15.23
C GLN A 278 -1.62 8.56 14.43
N GLN A 279 -1.64 8.28 13.11
CA GLN A 279 -0.48 8.41 12.24
C GLN A 279 -0.91 8.67 10.78
N LEU A 280 -0.09 9.41 10.04
CA LEU A 280 -0.18 9.62 8.60
C LEU A 280 1.13 9.13 7.96
N LEU A 281 1.02 8.27 6.93
CA LEU A 281 2.13 7.85 6.09
C LEU A 281 2.02 8.58 4.73
N PRO A 282 2.85 9.58 4.42
CA PRO A 282 2.79 10.29 3.16
C PRO A 282 3.47 9.51 2.02
N GLY A 283 2.97 9.65 0.79
CA GLY A 283 3.63 9.18 -0.41
C GLY A 283 4.73 10.15 -0.88
N ASP A 284 5.77 9.62 -1.51
CA ASP A 284 6.97 10.38 -1.88
C ASP A 284 6.94 10.98 -3.31
N GLN A 285 6.08 10.47 -4.20
CA GLN A 285 6.06 10.84 -5.62
C GLN A 285 4.66 11.24 -6.10
N VAL A 286 4.57 12.41 -6.73
CA VAL A 286 3.33 12.94 -7.33
C VAL A 286 2.80 11.98 -8.38
N GLY A 287 1.50 11.72 -8.36
CA GLY A 287 0.82 10.84 -9.31
C GLY A 287 1.10 9.35 -9.11
N SER A 288 1.91 8.96 -8.12
CA SER A 288 2.25 7.54 -7.89
C SER A 288 1.08 6.69 -7.38
N TYR A 289 0.02 7.37 -6.91
CA TYR A 289 -1.20 6.76 -6.39
C TYR A 289 -0.95 5.94 -5.10
N PHE A 290 0.03 6.37 -4.30
CA PHE A 290 0.43 5.72 -3.06
C PHE A 290 -0.75 5.61 -2.08
N GLY A 291 -1.02 4.40 -1.59
CA GLY A 291 -2.15 4.13 -0.71
C GLY A 291 -3.37 3.55 -1.43
N SER A 292 -3.34 3.38 -2.75
CA SER A 292 -4.48 2.81 -3.48
C SER A 292 -4.76 1.34 -3.16
N VAL A 293 -3.76 0.61 -2.65
CA VAL A 293 -3.87 -0.78 -2.21
C VAL A 293 -3.15 -0.92 -0.89
N LEU A 294 -3.80 -1.54 0.09
CA LEU A 294 -3.24 -1.81 1.41
C LEU A 294 -3.34 -3.29 1.71
N CYS A 295 -2.28 -3.86 2.27
CA CYS A 295 -2.27 -5.23 2.76
C CYS A 295 -1.54 -5.28 4.10
N VAL A 296 -2.27 -5.65 5.15
CA VAL A 296 -1.69 -5.94 6.47
C VAL A 296 -1.24 -7.39 6.53
N LEU A 297 -0.15 -7.65 7.23
CA LEU A 297 0.44 -8.97 7.32
C LEU A 297 0.93 -9.29 8.73
N ASN A 298 0.56 -10.49 9.18
CA ASN A 298 1.14 -11.19 10.30
C ASN A 298 2.04 -12.28 9.73
N VAL A 299 3.36 -12.12 9.80
CA VAL A 299 4.28 -13.00 9.08
C VAL A 299 4.46 -14.32 9.82
N ASP A 300 4.65 -14.26 11.14
CA ASP A 300 5.00 -15.43 11.96
C ASP A 300 3.81 -16.21 12.52
N LYS A 301 2.59 -15.70 12.29
CA LYS A 301 1.34 -16.27 12.83
C LYS A 301 1.40 -16.41 14.37
N SER A 302 2.25 -15.63 15.05
CA SER A 302 2.53 -15.84 16.49
C SER A 302 1.27 -15.75 17.33
N GLU A 303 0.41 -14.78 16.98
CA GLU A 303 -0.92 -14.58 17.54
C GLU A 303 -1.85 -14.18 16.41
N ILE A 304 -3.04 -14.77 16.32
CA ILE A 304 -4.01 -14.58 15.21
C ILE A 304 -4.27 -13.08 14.93
N LEU A 305 -4.32 -12.28 15.99
CA LEU A 305 -4.67 -10.87 15.93
C LEU A 305 -3.45 -9.95 16.00
N LYS A 306 -2.23 -10.39 15.72
CA LYS A 306 -1.08 -9.48 15.67
C LYS A 306 -0.84 -8.97 14.25
N THR A 307 -0.35 -7.74 14.10
CA THR A 307 0.13 -7.22 12.81
C THR A 307 1.61 -6.90 12.88
N ASP A 308 2.39 -7.38 11.91
CA ASP A 308 3.82 -7.10 11.82
C ASP A 308 4.12 -6.05 10.74
N TYR A 309 3.45 -6.14 9.59
CA TYR A 309 3.73 -5.30 8.44
C TYR A 309 2.47 -4.70 7.81
N LEU A 310 2.65 -3.54 7.18
CA LEU A 310 1.74 -2.93 6.24
C LEU A 310 2.47 -2.76 4.90
N LEU A 311 1.86 -3.29 3.84
CA LEU A 311 2.30 -3.14 2.47
C LEU A 311 1.40 -2.11 1.77
N VAL A 312 2.03 -1.14 1.11
CA VAL A 312 1.32 -0.04 0.46
C VAL A 312 1.67 0.01 -1.02
N GLY A 313 0.66 -0.17 -1.87
CA GLY A 313 0.80 -0.10 -3.32
C GLY A 313 0.85 1.35 -3.81
N ALA A 314 1.73 1.59 -4.79
CA ALA A 314 1.81 2.81 -5.59
C ALA A 314 1.94 2.39 -7.07
N PRO A 315 0.87 1.90 -7.70
CA PRO A 315 0.93 1.27 -9.02
C PRO A 315 1.32 2.23 -10.15
N TYR A 316 1.20 3.55 -9.94
CA TYR A 316 1.61 4.56 -10.92
C TYR A 316 2.96 5.21 -10.57
N PHE A 317 3.69 4.63 -9.61
CA PHE A 317 5.07 5.00 -9.40
C PHE A 317 5.86 4.86 -10.70
N HIS A 318 6.62 5.89 -11.04
CA HIS A 318 7.26 6.00 -12.35
C HIS A 318 8.71 6.46 -12.27
N ARG A 319 9.54 5.85 -13.12
CA ARG A 319 10.91 6.28 -13.46
C ARG A 319 11.08 6.41 -14.97
N LYS A 320 10.63 5.43 -15.76
CA LYS A 320 10.61 5.47 -17.23
C LYS A 320 9.19 5.40 -17.78
N GLY A 321 8.31 4.67 -17.10
CA GLY A 321 6.87 4.62 -17.32
C GLY A 321 6.16 4.34 -16.00
N GLU A 322 4.94 3.81 -16.03
CA GLU A 322 4.22 3.37 -14.82
C GLU A 322 4.70 1.98 -14.36
N GLU A 323 5.94 1.86 -13.86
CA GLU A 323 6.46 0.56 -13.42
C GLU A 323 5.68 0.03 -12.22
N GLY A 324 5.26 0.93 -11.32
CA GLY A 324 4.60 0.60 -10.07
C GLY A 324 5.57 0.10 -9.00
N LYS A 325 5.12 0.14 -7.76
CA LYS A 325 5.95 -0.11 -6.57
C LYS A 325 5.12 -0.53 -5.37
N VAL A 326 5.74 -1.31 -4.46
CA VAL A 326 5.16 -1.63 -3.14
C VAL A 326 6.14 -1.22 -2.05
N PHE A 327 5.65 -0.37 -1.14
CA PHE A 327 6.39 0.08 0.03
C PHE A 327 6.07 -0.80 1.22
N VAL A 328 7.07 -1.06 2.06
CA VAL A 328 6.95 -1.93 3.22
C VAL A 328 7.14 -1.12 4.49
N TYR A 329 6.17 -1.24 5.39
CA TYR A 329 6.18 -0.62 6.72
C TYR A 329 6.12 -1.71 7.77
N LYS A 330 6.98 -1.63 8.80
CA LYS A 330 6.94 -2.52 9.96
C LYS A 330 6.25 -1.83 11.12
N LEU A 331 5.36 -2.52 11.81
CA LEU A 331 4.69 -2.01 12.99
C LEU A 331 5.59 -2.14 14.21
N HIS A 332 5.86 -1.01 14.87
CA HIS A 332 6.58 -0.95 16.14
C HIS A 332 5.65 -0.52 17.28
N GLU A 333 5.79 -1.17 18.43
CA GLU A 333 4.90 -0.95 19.58
C GLU A 333 4.91 0.48 20.13
N GLN A 334 6.00 1.23 19.97
CA GLN A 334 6.09 2.63 20.43
C GLN A 334 5.88 3.64 19.30
N HIS A 335 6.38 3.35 18.10
CA HIS A 335 6.50 4.33 17.01
C HIS A 335 5.48 4.13 15.88
N GLY A 336 4.56 3.17 16.00
CA GLY A 336 3.62 2.86 14.92
C GLY A 336 4.32 2.27 13.70
N PHE A 337 3.76 2.48 12.52
CA PHE A 337 4.32 1.96 11.27
C PHE A 337 5.57 2.75 10.85
N GLN A 338 6.67 2.05 10.62
CA GLN A 338 7.96 2.62 10.20
C GLN A 338 8.37 2.04 8.85
N LYS A 339 8.67 2.93 7.89
CA LYS A 339 9.09 2.54 6.54
C LYS A 339 10.39 1.76 6.60
N GLN A 340 10.48 0.66 5.85
CA GLN A 340 11.71 -0.11 5.72
C GLN A 340 12.65 0.53 4.68
N ASP A 341 13.96 0.30 4.82
CA ASP A 341 14.99 0.80 3.89
C ASP A 341 14.98 0.10 2.51
N TRP A 342 13.98 -0.73 2.25
CA TRP A 342 13.81 -1.50 1.04
C TRP A 342 12.34 -1.54 0.63
N GLU A 343 12.12 -1.91 -0.63
CA GLU A 343 10.84 -1.83 -1.32
C GLU A 343 10.79 -2.92 -2.40
N TRP A 344 9.59 -3.32 -2.81
CA TRP A 344 9.42 -4.26 -3.91
C TRP A 344 9.11 -3.53 -5.22
N SER A 345 9.63 -4.08 -6.30
CA SER A 345 9.42 -3.58 -7.66
C SER A 345 9.33 -4.77 -8.63
N GLY A 346 8.59 -4.59 -9.71
CA GLY A 346 8.53 -5.58 -10.79
C GLY A 346 9.83 -5.68 -11.59
N VAL A 347 9.86 -6.54 -12.59
CA VAL A 347 11.03 -6.68 -13.48
C VAL A 347 11.25 -5.38 -14.27
N THR A 348 12.45 -4.81 -14.13
CA THR A 348 12.83 -3.46 -14.59
C THR A 348 12.69 -3.19 -16.10
N LYS A 349 12.56 -4.24 -16.93
CA LYS A 349 12.37 -4.10 -18.38
C LYS A 349 10.94 -3.71 -18.78
N TYR A 350 9.97 -3.86 -17.87
CA TYR A 350 8.56 -3.58 -18.14
C TYR A 350 8.17 -2.21 -17.55
N ALA A 351 8.25 -1.17 -18.39
CA ALA A 351 8.08 0.21 -17.96
C ALA A 351 6.64 0.56 -17.53
N PHE A 352 5.63 -0.22 -17.89
CA PHE A 352 4.21 0.08 -17.63
C PHE A 352 3.50 -1.03 -16.87
N ALA A 353 4.24 -1.83 -16.09
CA ALA A 353 3.73 -3.04 -15.46
C ALA A 353 2.61 -2.78 -14.42
N ARG A 354 2.56 -1.57 -13.85
CA ARG A 354 1.70 -1.21 -12.71
C ARG A 354 1.82 -2.19 -11.55
N PHE A 355 3.04 -2.57 -11.21
CA PHE A 355 3.33 -3.44 -10.09
C PHE A 355 2.75 -2.84 -8.79
N GLY A 356 2.05 -3.64 -7.99
CA GLY A 356 1.37 -3.17 -6.78
C GLY A 356 -0.10 -2.77 -7.00
N SER A 357 -0.68 -3.02 -8.17
CA SER A 357 -2.13 -2.86 -8.42
C SER A 357 -3.01 -3.81 -7.62
N ALA A 358 -2.45 -4.92 -7.14
CA ALA A 358 -3.07 -5.83 -6.18
C ALA A 358 -2.00 -6.35 -5.23
N ILE A 359 -2.32 -6.46 -3.95
CA ILE A 359 -1.44 -7.04 -2.92
C ILE A 359 -2.33 -7.86 -2.00
N ALA A 360 -1.98 -9.12 -1.78
CA ALA A 360 -2.75 -10.01 -0.92
C ALA A 360 -1.83 -10.83 -0.01
N ASN A 361 -2.20 -10.94 1.26
CA ASN A 361 -1.74 -12.01 2.13
C ASN A 361 -2.33 -13.31 1.59
N ILE A 362 -1.48 -14.15 1.01
CA ILE A 362 -1.91 -15.40 0.38
C ILE A 362 -1.76 -16.61 1.32
N GLY A 363 -1.53 -16.38 2.61
CA GLY A 363 -1.22 -17.44 3.55
C GLY A 363 0.14 -18.07 3.29
N ASP A 364 0.42 -19.19 3.95
CA ASP A 364 1.69 -19.92 3.85
C ASP A 364 1.64 -20.89 2.67
N VAL A 365 2.14 -20.50 1.50
CA VAL A 365 2.05 -21.30 0.27
C VAL A 365 3.15 -22.34 0.14
N ASP A 366 4.31 -22.11 0.80
CA ASP A 366 5.45 -23.02 0.78
C ASP A 366 5.49 -24.00 1.97
N GLY A 367 4.61 -23.84 2.96
CA GLY A 367 4.54 -24.68 4.15
C GLY A 367 5.67 -24.41 5.14
N ASN A 368 6.29 -23.23 5.10
CA ASN A 368 7.40 -22.90 5.98
C ASN A 368 6.96 -22.39 7.38
N GLY A 369 5.66 -22.19 7.59
CA GLY A 369 5.04 -21.70 8.81
C GLY A 369 4.75 -20.20 8.81
N TYR A 370 5.18 -19.46 7.79
CA TYR A 370 5.07 -18.01 7.69
C TYR A 370 4.12 -17.61 6.56
N ASN A 371 3.37 -16.52 6.74
CA ASN A 371 2.49 -16.03 5.68
C ASN A 371 3.29 -15.38 4.54
N ASP A 372 2.85 -15.67 3.32
CA ASP A 372 3.41 -15.19 2.07
C ASP A 372 2.50 -14.13 1.42
N VAL A 373 3.03 -13.43 0.42
CA VAL A 373 2.35 -12.32 -0.24
C VAL A 373 2.38 -12.50 -1.75
N ALA A 374 1.25 -12.25 -2.40
CA ALA A 374 1.19 -12.05 -3.84
C ALA A 374 1.09 -10.56 -4.18
N VAL A 375 1.81 -10.14 -5.22
CA VAL A 375 1.72 -8.80 -5.80
C VAL A 375 1.41 -8.87 -7.29
N GLY A 376 0.38 -8.14 -7.71
CA GLY A 376 -0.07 -8.07 -9.10
C GLY A 376 0.63 -6.99 -9.92
N ALA A 377 0.86 -7.30 -11.20
CA ALA A 377 1.37 -6.39 -12.23
C ALA A 377 0.55 -6.61 -13.52
N PRO A 378 -0.70 -6.11 -13.56
CA PRO A 378 -1.69 -6.48 -14.59
C PRO A 378 -1.32 -6.02 -16.01
N LEU A 379 -0.45 -5.03 -16.14
CA LEU A 379 -0.01 -4.51 -17.45
C LEU A 379 1.39 -5.02 -17.84
N GLU A 380 1.92 -6.00 -17.13
CA GLU A 380 3.25 -6.52 -17.40
C GLU A 380 3.30 -7.42 -18.64
N GLU A 381 3.82 -6.89 -19.75
CA GLU A 381 4.11 -7.64 -20.96
C GLU A 381 5.19 -6.96 -21.83
N ARG A 382 5.78 -7.71 -22.76
CA ARG A 382 6.68 -7.13 -23.78
C ARG A 382 5.89 -6.20 -24.70
N ASN A 383 6.54 -5.13 -25.18
CA ASN A 383 6.01 -4.20 -26.18
C ASN A 383 4.67 -3.52 -25.82
N GLY A 384 4.37 -3.37 -24.52
CA GLY A 384 3.15 -2.69 -24.08
C GLY A 384 1.87 -3.51 -24.23
N GLY A 385 1.98 -4.84 -24.30
CA GLY A 385 0.83 -5.74 -24.15
C GLY A 385 0.21 -5.69 -22.76
N THR A 386 -0.89 -6.41 -22.56
CA THR A 386 -1.71 -6.35 -21.34
C THR A 386 -1.97 -7.71 -20.71
N SER A 387 -1.16 -8.72 -21.00
CA SER A 387 -1.35 -10.07 -20.46
C SER A 387 -1.32 -10.12 -18.93
N GLY A 388 -0.34 -9.45 -18.31
CA GLY A 388 -0.22 -9.32 -16.86
C GLY A 388 0.56 -10.46 -16.19
N SER A 389 0.99 -10.21 -14.95
CA SER A 389 1.77 -11.13 -14.15
C SER A 389 1.45 -10.99 -12.65
N ILE A 390 1.78 -12.02 -11.86
CA ILE A 390 1.86 -11.93 -10.40
C ILE A 390 3.24 -12.36 -9.89
N TYR A 391 3.60 -11.88 -8.71
CA TYR A 391 4.84 -12.16 -8.00
C TYR A 391 4.55 -12.71 -6.62
N ILE A 392 5.27 -13.75 -6.20
CA ILE A 392 5.15 -14.37 -4.89
C ILE A 392 6.37 -14.00 -4.05
N TYR A 393 6.13 -13.44 -2.87
CA TYR A 393 7.15 -13.07 -1.89
C TYR A 393 6.90 -13.84 -0.60
N ASN A 394 7.91 -14.60 -0.16
CA ASN A 394 7.75 -15.46 1.01
C ASN A 394 8.03 -14.76 2.34
N GLY A 395 7.27 -15.16 3.36
CA GLY A 395 7.58 -14.92 4.76
C GLY A 395 8.69 -15.85 5.24
N PHE A 396 9.41 -15.44 6.28
CA PHE A 396 10.38 -16.28 6.98
C PHE A 396 10.58 -15.74 8.40
N ARG A 397 11.37 -16.45 9.22
CA ARG A 397 11.66 -16.06 10.62
C ARG A 397 12.13 -14.61 10.80
N GLY A 398 12.80 -14.03 9.80
CA GLY A 398 13.30 -12.65 9.84
C GLY A 398 12.33 -11.60 9.28
N GLY A 399 11.12 -11.98 8.86
CA GLY A 399 10.14 -11.10 8.23
C GLY A 399 9.86 -11.49 6.78
N LEU A 400 9.92 -10.53 5.86
CA LEU A 400 9.60 -10.73 4.45
C LEU A 400 10.85 -10.81 3.58
N ARG A 401 10.86 -11.72 2.60
CA ARG A 401 11.91 -11.79 1.59
C ARG A 401 11.85 -10.56 0.68
N GLN A 402 13.02 -9.98 0.38
CA GLN A 402 13.12 -8.82 -0.53
C GLN A 402 13.00 -9.23 -2.00
N GLU A 403 13.38 -10.46 -2.33
CA GLU A 403 13.26 -11.03 -3.67
C GLU A 403 12.04 -11.95 -3.73
N HIS A 404 11.38 -11.97 -4.88
CA HIS A 404 10.27 -12.89 -5.14
C HIS A 404 10.81 -14.31 -5.37
N SER A 405 10.13 -15.32 -4.86
CA SER A 405 10.45 -16.73 -5.15
C SER A 405 9.92 -17.17 -6.50
N GLN A 406 8.83 -16.56 -6.95
CA GLN A 406 8.18 -16.93 -8.20
C GLN A 406 7.53 -15.72 -8.86
N ARG A 407 7.64 -15.67 -10.19
CA ARG A 407 6.87 -14.77 -11.05
C ARG A 407 6.07 -15.63 -12.02
N ILE A 408 4.77 -15.36 -12.11
CA ILE A 408 3.85 -16.10 -12.97
C ILE A 408 3.31 -15.11 -14.00
N SER A 409 3.77 -15.24 -15.24
CA SER A 409 3.31 -14.43 -16.37
C SER A 409 2.28 -15.20 -17.19
N ALA A 410 1.13 -14.59 -17.44
CA ALA A 410 0.08 -15.21 -18.24
C ALA A 410 0.59 -15.58 -19.65
N ALA A 411 1.29 -14.65 -20.30
CA ALA A 411 1.83 -14.85 -21.64
C ALA A 411 2.87 -15.99 -21.70
N GLU A 412 3.80 -16.05 -20.74
CA GLU A 412 4.86 -17.07 -20.73
C GLU A 412 4.32 -18.47 -20.45
N MET A 413 3.19 -18.56 -19.76
CA MET A 413 2.44 -19.80 -19.52
C MET A 413 1.51 -20.18 -20.69
N GLY A 414 1.48 -19.39 -21.78
CA GLY A 414 0.58 -19.60 -22.90
C GLY A 414 -0.89 -19.29 -22.59
N MET A 415 -1.17 -18.63 -21.46
CA MET A 415 -2.51 -18.21 -21.07
C MET A 415 -2.89 -16.96 -21.85
N LYS A 416 -4.00 -17.01 -22.60
CA LYS A 416 -4.54 -15.87 -23.36
C LYS A 416 -5.43 -15.01 -22.47
N LEU A 417 -4.84 -14.39 -21.45
CA LEU A 417 -5.52 -13.53 -20.49
C LEU A 417 -5.14 -12.06 -20.70
N LYS A 418 -5.93 -11.16 -20.13
CA LYS A 418 -5.63 -9.72 -20.07
C LYS A 418 -5.81 -9.23 -18.64
N TYR A 419 -4.95 -8.32 -18.19
CA TYR A 419 -4.95 -7.78 -16.83
C TYR A 419 -4.82 -8.85 -15.74
N PHE A 420 -4.14 -9.97 -16.04
CA PHE A 420 -3.89 -11.02 -15.07
C PHE A 420 -3.08 -10.45 -13.89
N GLY A 421 -3.64 -10.57 -12.69
CA GLY A 421 -3.07 -9.96 -11.49
C GLY A 421 -3.70 -8.62 -11.09
N GLN A 422 -4.81 -8.20 -11.72
CA GLN A 422 -5.57 -7.01 -11.29
C GLN A 422 -6.24 -7.18 -9.93
N SER A 423 -6.46 -8.43 -9.50
CA SER A 423 -6.89 -8.79 -8.14
C SER A 423 -6.28 -10.14 -7.76
N VAL A 424 -6.01 -10.34 -6.47
CA VAL A 424 -5.50 -11.60 -5.93
C VAL A 424 -6.18 -11.89 -4.59
N SER A 425 -6.47 -13.16 -4.32
CA SER A 425 -7.08 -13.59 -3.06
C SER A 425 -6.53 -14.96 -2.61
N PRO A 426 -6.38 -15.21 -1.29
CA PRO A 426 -6.04 -16.53 -0.77
C PRO A 426 -7.16 -17.56 -0.93
N MET A 427 -8.37 -17.21 -1.42
CA MET A 427 -9.57 -18.06 -1.50
C MET A 427 -10.16 -18.54 -0.15
N ALA A 428 -9.33 -18.77 0.85
CA ALA A 428 -9.69 -19.06 2.23
C ALA A 428 -8.85 -18.18 3.15
N GLU A 429 -9.31 -17.97 4.38
CA GLU A 429 -8.53 -17.22 5.36
C GLU A 429 -7.20 -17.93 5.65
N ALA A 430 -6.12 -17.16 5.75
CA ALA A 430 -4.78 -17.66 6.01
C ALA A 430 -4.73 -18.37 7.38
N GLY A 431 -4.68 -19.70 7.35
CA GLY A 431 -4.69 -20.54 8.55
C GLY A 431 -3.31 -21.04 8.98
N PRO A 432 -3.24 -21.90 10.02
CA PRO A 432 -2.00 -22.53 10.46
C PRO A 432 -1.47 -23.57 9.47
N ARG A 433 -2.32 -24.07 8.57
CA ARG A 433 -1.96 -25.03 7.52
C ARG A 433 -1.44 -24.31 6.28
N ARG A 434 -0.75 -25.08 5.43
CA ARG A 434 -0.32 -24.64 4.10
C ARG A 434 -1.54 -24.20 3.28
N GLN A 435 -1.43 -23.04 2.63
CA GLN A 435 -2.43 -22.56 1.70
C GLN A 435 -2.37 -23.39 0.42
N GLU A 436 -3.46 -24.09 0.09
CA GLU A 436 -3.49 -24.99 -1.07
C GLU A 436 -3.82 -24.28 -2.39
N TYR A 437 -4.58 -23.19 -2.33
CA TYR A 437 -5.07 -22.49 -3.52
C TYR A 437 -4.99 -20.98 -3.33
N ILE A 438 -4.74 -20.28 -4.43
CA ILE A 438 -4.89 -18.84 -4.56
C ILE A 438 -5.69 -18.54 -5.83
N SER A 439 -6.43 -17.43 -5.85
CA SER A 439 -7.15 -16.98 -7.03
C SER A 439 -6.59 -15.65 -7.54
N VAL A 440 -6.56 -15.52 -8.87
CA VAL A 440 -6.05 -14.34 -9.57
C VAL A 440 -7.10 -13.88 -10.57
N GLY A 441 -7.53 -12.62 -10.45
CA GLY A 441 -8.45 -12.01 -11.39
C GLY A 441 -7.75 -11.51 -12.64
N SER A 442 -8.50 -11.55 -13.75
CA SER A 442 -8.15 -10.99 -15.04
C SER A 442 -9.41 -10.44 -15.71
N GLU A 443 -9.30 -9.77 -16.85
CA GLU A 443 -10.46 -9.31 -17.61
C GLU A 443 -11.34 -10.51 -18.01
N GLY A 444 -12.58 -10.54 -17.52
CA GLY A 444 -13.57 -11.58 -17.82
C GLY A 444 -13.35 -12.95 -17.16
N ASN A 445 -12.23 -13.18 -16.45
CA ASN A 445 -11.86 -14.50 -15.94
C ASN A 445 -11.28 -14.43 -14.50
N VAL A 446 -11.36 -15.57 -13.80
CA VAL A 446 -10.63 -15.83 -12.56
C VAL A 446 -9.85 -17.14 -12.72
N THR A 447 -8.55 -17.10 -12.48
CA THR A 447 -7.67 -18.27 -12.51
C THR A 447 -7.41 -18.74 -11.10
N VAL A 448 -7.63 -20.03 -10.83
CA VAL A 448 -7.28 -20.67 -9.56
C VAL A 448 -5.96 -21.43 -9.73
N LEU A 449 -4.98 -21.09 -8.91
CA LEU A 449 -3.66 -21.72 -8.90
C LEU A 449 -3.55 -22.61 -7.67
N LYS A 450 -3.13 -23.86 -7.88
CA LYS A 450 -2.84 -24.82 -6.81
C LYS A 450 -1.37 -24.72 -6.41
N THR A 451 -1.10 -24.63 -5.12
CA THR A 451 0.25 -24.60 -4.57
C THR A 451 0.79 -26.04 -4.46
N LEU A 452 2.08 -26.21 -4.78
CA LEU A 452 2.77 -27.48 -4.68
C LEU A 452 3.55 -27.55 -3.36
N PRO A 453 3.68 -28.74 -2.73
CA PRO A 453 4.52 -28.86 -1.55
C PRO A 453 5.99 -28.57 -1.90
N VAL A 454 6.63 -27.79 -1.04
CA VAL A 454 8.01 -27.32 -1.21
C VAL A 454 8.93 -28.12 -0.30
N ILE A 455 10.07 -28.57 -0.84
CA ILE A 455 11.07 -29.32 -0.07
C ILE A 455 12.29 -28.43 0.13
N VAL A 456 12.74 -28.33 1.38
CA VAL A 456 13.98 -27.63 1.73
C VAL A 456 15.10 -28.64 1.97
N PHE A 457 16.15 -28.59 1.14
CA PHE A 457 17.35 -29.41 1.34
C PHE A 457 18.48 -28.65 2.01
N LYS A 458 19.10 -29.30 3.00
CA LYS A 458 20.41 -28.92 3.54
C LYS A 458 21.46 -29.91 3.03
N PRO A 459 22.23 -29.58 1.98
CA PRO A 459 23.26 -30.47 1.46
C PRO A 459 24.53 -30.42 2.33
N THR A 460 25.21 -31.56 2.48
CA THR A 460 26.52 -31.65 3.15
C THR A 460 27.51 -32.45 2.30
N ILE A 461 28.77 -32.02 2.32
CA ILE A 461 29.89 -32.73 1.71
C ILE A 461 30.97 -32.93 2.79
N THR A 462 31.33 -34.18 3.03
CA THR A 462 32.46 -34.57 3.88
C THR A 462 33.52 -35.27 3.04
N VAL A 463 34.78 -34.92 3.32
CA VAL A 463 35.97 -35.42 2.61
C VAL A 463 36.99 -35.86 3.65
N GLU A 464 37.52 -37.07 3.49
CA GLU A 464 38.49 -37.66 4.41
C GLU A 464 39.69 -38.21 3.62
N PRO A 465 40.92 -37.71 3.86
CA PRO A 465 41.26 -36.61 4.77
C PRO A 465 40.84 -35.23 4.22
N PRO A 466 40.52 -34.25 5.08
CA PRO A 466 40.19 -32.88 4.65
C PRO A 466 41.41 -32.07 4.18
N MET A 467 42.61 -32.59 4.44
CA MET A 467 43.89 -31.99 4.08
C MET A 467 44.85 -33.07 3.60
N ILE A 468 45.54 -32.81 2.49
CA ILE A 468 46.55 -33.68 1.90
C ILE A 468 47.90 -33.37 2.56
N LYS A 469 48.44 -34.34 3.30
CA LYS A 469 49.74 -34.22 3.98
C LYS A 469 50.89 -34.14 2.99
N ARG A 470 52.00 -33.53 3.40
CA ARG A 470 53.24 -33.42 2.61
C ARG A 470 53.79 -34.75 2.15
N SER A 471 53.64 -35.78 2.99
CA SER A 471 54.02 -37.15 2.65
C SER A 471 53.30 -37.71 1.42
N HIS A 472 52.29 -37.03 0.88
CA HIS A 472 51.54 -37.43 -0.31
C HIS A 472 51.59 -36.39 -1.44
N GLN A 473 52.40 -35.33 -1.31
CA GLN A 473 52.48 -34.24 -2.29
C GLN A 473 53.62 -34.41 -3.32
N ALA A 474 54.51 -35.40 -3.14
CA ALA A 474 55.58 -35.67 -4.10
C ALA A 474 55.10 -36.57 -5.26
N GLU A 475 55.68 -36.37 -6.45
CA GLU A 475 55.25 -36.99 -7.71
C GLU A 475 55.34 -38.54 -7.73
N ASP A 476 56.25 -39.14 -6.93
CA ASP A 476 56.56 -40.58 -6.96
C ASP A 476 55.84 -41.42 -5.87
N ILE A 477 54.90 -40.85 -5.12
CA ILE A 477 54.29 -41.51 -3.95
C ILE A 477 52.97 -42.21 -4.35
N PRO A 478 52.63 -43.38 -3.76
CA PRO A 478 51.35 -44.04 -4.01
C PRO A 478 50.18 -43.07 -3.88
N LYS A 479 49.40 -43.02 -4.95
CA LYS A 479 48.20 -42.21 -5.11
C LYS A 479 47.28 -42.33 -3.88
N LEU A 480 47.11 -41.21 -3.17
CA LEU A 480 46.30 -41.12 -1.97
C LEU A 480 44.81 -41.33 -2.29
N GLU A 481 44.16 -42.18 -1.52
CA GLU A 481 42.70 -42.38 -1.60
C GLU A 481 41.99 -41.38 -0.69
N ILE A 482 41.02 -40.65 -1.26
CA ILE A 482 40.19 -39.68 -0.54
C ILE A 482 38.75 -40.21 -0.51
N LYS A 483 38.17 -40.35 0.68
CA LYS A 483 36.78 -40.74 0.85
C LYS A 483 35.88 -39.51 0.75
N LEU A 484 34.91 -39.56 -0.14
CA LEU A 484 33.87 -38.56 -0.33
C LEU A 484 32.53 -39.10 0.16
N HIS A 485 31.85 -38.33 0.99
CA HIS A 485 30.50 -38.63 1.44
C HIS A 485 29.62 -37.39 1.33
N ILE A 486 28.46 -37.55 0.70
CA ILE A 486 27.52 -36.48 0.39
C ILE A 486 26.15 -36.90 0.89
N CYS A 487 25.49 -36.03 1.64
CA CYS A 487 24.14 -36.25 2.14
C CYS A 487 23.26 -35.04 1.88
N LEU A 488 21.98 -35.31 1.59
CA LEU A 488 20.91 -34.32 1.59
C LEU A 488 20.01 -34.59 2.80
N TYR A 489 19.77 -33.53 3.57
CA TYR A 489 18.84 -33.56 4.69
C TYR A 489 17.61 -32.74 4.31
N ALA A 490 16.43 -33.37 4.31
CA ALA A 490 15.15 -32.69 4.18
C ALA A 490 14.58 -32.37 5.57
N ARG A 491 13.74 -31.33 5.67
CA ARG A 491 12.97 -31.07 6.89
C ARG A 491 11.89 -32.13 7.05
N SER A 492 11.74 -32.68 8.27
CA SER A 492 10.81 -33.78 8.53
C SER A 492 9.35 -33.44 8.19
N ALA A 493 8.94 -32.19 8.38
CA ALA A 493 7.59 -31.70 8.02
C ALA A 493 7.31 -31.72 6.51
N ASP A 494 8.34 -31.62 5.67
CA ASP A 494 8.21 -31.65 4.21
C ASP A 494 8.00 -33.09 3.69
N PHE A 495 8.10 -34.09 4.58
CA PHE A 495 8.15 -35.51 4.26
C PHE A 495 6.95 -36.33 4.75
N GLU A 496 6.04 -35.74 5.53
CA GLU A 496 4.91 -36.47 6.14
C GLU A 496 3.91 -37.06 5.11
N GLU A 497 3.93 -36.61 3.86
CA GLU A 497 3.03 -37.05 2.79
C GLU A 497 3.72 -37.85 1.65
N VAL A 498 5.02 -38.17 1.77
CA VAL A 498 5.81 -38.65 0.61
C VAL A 498 6.33 -40.07 0.77
N SER A 499 6.16 -40.90 -0.27
CA SER A 499 6.65 -42.29 -0.31
C SER A 499 8.10 -42.41 -0.79
N SER A 500 8.53 -41.64 -1.80
CA SER A 500 9.94 -41.51 -2.22
C SER A 500 10.15 -40.34 -3.18
N ILE A 501 11.30 -39.67 -3.09
CA ILE A 501 11.66 -38.53 -3.96
C ILE A 501 12.96 -38.82 -4.69
N SER A 502 12.93 -38.83 -6.01
CA SER A 502 14.13 -39.05 -6.82
C SER A 502 14.90 -37.75 -7.03
N VAL A 503 16.16 -37.77 -6.60
CA VAL A 503 17.09 -36.64 -6.73
C VAL A 503 18.16 -37.02 -7.74
N LEU A 504 18.31 -36.19 -8.76
CA LEU A 504 19.38 -36.28 -9.74
C LEU A 504 20.56 -35.42 -9.29
N TYR A 505 21.76 -35.97 -9.33
CA TYR A 505 22.96 -35.27 -8.90
C TYR A 505 24.09 -35.35 -9.90
N ASN A 506 24.99 -34.36 -9.82
CA ASN A 506 26.23 -34.27 -10.57
C ASN A 506 27.36 -33.81 -9.64
N ILE A 507 28.53 -34.44 -9.75
CA ILE A 507 29.73 -34.10 -9.00
C ILE A 507 30.82 -33.72 -10.00
N ASP A 508 31.36 -32.52 -9.87
CA ASP A 508 32.54 -32.07 -10.62
C ASP A 508 33.73 -31.95 -9.65
N LEU A 509 34.82 -32.61 -10.02
CA LEU A 509 36.06 -32.61 -9.24
C LEU A 509 37.03 -31.64 -9.91
N ASP A 510 37.57 -30.74 -9.11
CA ASP A 510 38.57 -29.74 -9.50
C ASP A 510 38.16 -28.90 -10.73
N PRO A 511 36.96 -28.25 -10.71
CA PRO A 511 36.44 -27.46 -11.83
C PRO A 511 37.43 -26.40 -12.30
N GLY A 512 37.59 -26.27 -13.62
CA GLY A 512 38.45 -25.27 -14.25
C GLY A 512 39.94 -25.61 -14.34
N GLN A 513 40.39 -26.74 -13.77
CA GLN A 513 41.76 -27.23 -13.94
C GLN A 513 41.89 -28.08 -15.22
N ALA A 514 42.94 -27.84 -16.00
CA ALA A 514 43.26 -28.61 -17.21
C ALA A 514 43.61 -30.06 -16.86
N GLU A 515 44.41 -30.25 -15.81
CA GLU A 515 44.72 -31.56 -15.25
C GLU A 515 44.00 -31.74 -13.91
N LYS A 516 43.10 -32.73 -13.86
CA LYS A 516 42.30 -32.99 -12.66
C LYS A 516 43.15 -33.69 -11.61
N ARG A 517 43.41 -33.00 -10.49
CA ARG A 517 44.19 -33.56 -9.37
C ARG A 517 43.44 -34.67 -8.62
N LEU A 518 42.13 -34.73 -8.80
CA LEU A 518 41.25 -35.71 -8.16
C LEU A 518 40.36 -36.40 -9.21
N THR A 519 40.35 -37.73 -9.20
CA THR A 519 39.57 -38.54 -10.15
C THR A 519 38.72 -39.59 -9.43
N PHE A 520 37.65 -40.07 -10.05
CA PHE A 520 36.77 -41.08 -9.46
C PHE A 520 37.37 -42.49 -9.59
N HIS A 521 37.37 -43.28 -8.52
CA HIS A 521 37.71 -44.70 -8.58
C HIS A 521 36.44 -45.53 -8.85
N LYS A 522 36.19 -45.85 -10.13
CA LYS A 522 35.03 -46.63 -10.62
C LYS A 522 33.63 -46.05 -10.28
N ALA A 523 33.54 -44.88 -9.66
CA ALA A 523 32.29 -44.25 -9.29
C ALA A 523 31.76 -43.34 -10.41
N SER A 524 30.44 -43.25 -10.53
CA SER A 524 29.78 -42.38 -11.51
C SER A 524 29.80 -40.92 -11.05
N LYS A 525 30.12 -40.00 -11.97
CA LYS A 525 30.09 -38.55 -11.73
C LYS A 525 28.67 -38.00 -11.56
N GLN A 526 27.70 -38.70 -12.15
CA GLN A 526 26.28 -38.38 -12.13
C GLN A 526 25.51 -39.62 -11.71
N GLY A 527 24.37 -39.38 -11.08
CA GLY A 527 23.48 -40.46 -10.70
C GLY A 527 22.16 -39.95 -10.17
N ASN A 528 21.36 -40.88 -9.68
CA ASN A 528 20.16 -40.60 -8.94
C ASN A 528 20.18 -41.34 -7.60
N PHE A 529 19.46 -40.81 -6.63
CA PHE A 529 19.10 -41.56 -5.43
C PHE A 529 17.69 -41.19 -5.00
N SER A 530 17.02 -42.15 -4.37
CA SER A 530 15.70 -41.94 -3.83
C SER A 530 15.79 -41.60 -2.36
N LEU A 531 15.17 -40.49 -1.99
CA LEU A 531 15.00 -40.07 -0.62
C LEU A 531 13.72 -40.72 -0.06
N THR A 532 13.91 -41.68 0.84
CA THR A 532 12.84 -42.45 1.50
C THR A 532 12.64 -42.08 2.97
N LYS A 533 13.51 -41.20 3.50
CA LYS A 533 13.49 -40.65 4.86
C LYS A 533 13.88 -39.18 4.79
N ASN A 534 13.93 -38.48 5.93
CA ASN A 534 14.44 -37.11 6.02
C ASN A 534 15.95 -36.96 5.68
N ILE A 535 16.65 -38.05 5.35
CA ILE A 535 18.06 -38.06 4.96
C ILE A 535 18.26 -39.05 3.82
N ALA A 536 18.99 -38.65 2.78
CA ALA A 536 19.59 -39.57 1.83
C ALA A 536 21.04 -39.21 1.60
N CYS A 537 21.87 -40.24 1.58
CA CYS A 537 23.29 -40.11 1.32
C CYS A 537 23.65 -40.93 0.09
N ILE A 538 24.54 -40.38 -0.73
CA ILE A 538 25.14 -41.15 -1.79
C ILE A 538 26.10 -42.17 -1.16
N SER A 539 26.17 -43.37 -1.73
CA SER A 539 27.16 -44.38 -1.35
C SER A 539 28.55 -43.74 -1.29
N LYS A 540 29.29 -44.02 -0.21
CA LYS A 540 30.63 -43.47 0.00
C LYS A 540 31.49 -43.74 -1.24
N MET A 541 32.06 -42.67 -1.80
CA MET A 541 32.88 -42.74 -3.00
C MET A 541 34.34 -42.66 -2.63
N ASN A 542 35.16 -43.48 -3.29
CA ASN A 542 36.59 -43.37 -3.20
C ASN A 542 37.11 -42.58 -4.41
N LEU A 543 37.89 -41.55 -4.11
CA LEU A 543 38.52 -40.67 -5.08
C LEU A 543 40.02 -40.88 -5.04
N HIS A 544 40.66 -40.67 -6.18
CA HIS A 544 42.07 -40.91 -6.36
C HIS A 544 42.80 -39.60 -6.60
N PHE A 545 43.67 -39.25 -5.66
CA PHE A 545 44.56 -38.12 -5.81
C PHE A 545 45.69 -38.51 -6.76
N SER A 546 45.75 -37.83 -7.91
CA SER A 546 46.61 -38.24 -9.04
C SER A 546 48.00 -37.60 -9.00
N GLY A 547 48.30 -36.85 -7.95
CA GLY A 547 49.52 -36.07 -7.85
C GLY A 547 49.24 -34.57 -7.94
N CYS A 548 50.32 -33.82 -7.88
CA CYS A 548 50.30 -32.45 -7.40
C CYS A 548 50.86 -31.51 -8.48
N SER A 549 50.08 -31.27 -9.54
CA SER A 549 50.40 -30.26 -10.56
C SER A 549 50.35 -28.83 -9.99
N ASP A 550 49.47 -28.61 -9.02
CA ASP A 550 49.38 -27.43 -8.17
C ASP A 550 49.03 -27.89 -6.75
N CYS A 551 49.97 -27.80 -5.79
CA CYS A 551 49.74 -28.13 -4.37
C CYS A 551 49.39 -26.90 -3.51
N PHE A 552 49.15 -25.75 -4.14
CA PHE A 552 48.92 -24.48 -3.44
C PHE A 552 47.45 -24.13 -3.42
N SER A 553 46.77 -24.24 -4.56
CA SER A 553 45.33 -23.99 -4.67
C SER A 553 44.55 -25.16 -4.07
N PRO A 554 43.48 -24.95 -3.26
CA PRO A 554 42.66 -26.06 -2.78
C PRO A 554 42.03 -26.84 -3.95
N ILE A 555 41.81 -28.14 -3.77
CA ILE A 555 41.00 -28.94 -4.69
C ILE A 555 39.54 -28.70 -4.35
N LEU A 556 38.73 -28.35 -5.35
CA LEU A 556 37.29 -28.12 -5.16
C LEU A 556 36.49 -29.37 -5.55
N VAL A 557 35.66 -29.85 -4.62
CA VAL A 557 34.63 -30.84 -4.90
C VAL A 557 33.31 -30.10 -5.02
N LYS A 558 32.76 -30.04 -6.23
CA LYS A 558 31.52 -29.33 -6.53
C LYS A 558 30.38 -30.34 -6.68
N PHE A 559 29.28 -30.11 -5.97
CA PHE A 559 28.09 -30.96 -5.99
C PHE A 559 26.87 -30.14 -6.39
N ASN A 560 26.12 -30.70 -7.31
CA ASN A 560 24.93 -30.09 -7.91
C ASN A 560 23.81 -31.11 -7.83
N PHE A 561 22.59 -30.68 -7.49
CA PHE A 561 21.43 -31.56 -7.45
C PHE A 561 20.17 -30.88 -7.97
N ASN A 562 19.23 -31.69 -8.46
CA ASN A 562 17.90 -31.26 -8.86
C ASN A 562 16.88 -32.36 -8.56
N LEU A 563 15.62 -31.97 -8.41
CA LEU A 563 14.51 -32.89 -8.26
C LEU A 563 14.04 -33.39 -9.64
N THR A 564 13.78 -34.69 -9.72
CA THR A 564 13.08 -35.30 -10.85
C THR A 564 11.97 -36.17 -10.31
N SER A 565 10.81 -35.57 -10.08
CA SER A 565 9.65 -36.34 -9.64
C SER A 565 8.84 -36.81 -10.84
N THR A 566 8.54 -38.11 -10.89
CA THR A 566 7.66 -38.74 -11.89
C THR A 566 6.28 -39.09 -11.33
N THR A 567 6.09 -39.04 -10.00
CA THR A 567 4.91 -39.60 -9.32
C THR A 567 4.06 -38.59 -8.55
N ALA A 568 4.66 -37.52 -8.00
CA ALA A 568 3.93 -36.42 -7.35
C ALA A 568 4.69 -35.09 -7.51
N PRO A 569 4.03 -33.97 -7.86
CA PRO A 569 4.72 -32.73 -8.20
C PRO A 569 5.19 -32.00 -6.94
N TYR A 570 6.40 -32.30 -6.50
CA TYR A 570 7.14 -31.52 -5.51
C TYR A 570 8.06 -30.53 -6.19
N VAL A 571 8.28 -29.38 -5.54
CA VAL A 571 9.22 -28.38 -6.02
C VAL A 571 10.29 -28.11 -4.95
N LEU A 572 11.49 -27.78 -5.41
CA LEU A 572 12.55 -27.36 -4.51
C LEU A 572 12.27 -25.92 -4.06
N ASP A 573 12.59 -25.60 -2.81
CA ASP A 573 12.61 -24.22 -2.33
C ASP A 573 13.48 -23.33 -3.25
N ALA A 574 12.90 -22.21 -3.68
CA ALA A 574 13.51 -21.30 -4.64
C ALA A 574 14.82 -20.67 -4.10
N PHE A 575 14.97 -20.60 -2.78
CA PHE A 575 16.14 -19.99 -2.12
C PHE A 575 17.18 -21.02 -1.67
N THR A 576 16.92 -22.32 -1.85
CA THR A 576 17.86 -23.38 -1.49
C THR A 576 18.95 -23.48 -2.56
N PRO A 577 20.24 -23.37 -2.20
CA PRO A 577 21.32 -23.52 -3.16
C PRO A 577 21.39 -24.97 -3.66
N THR A 578 21.11 -25.17 -4.94
CA THR A 578 21.24 -26.45 -5.65
C THR A 578 22.68 -26.84 -5.95
N GLU A 579 23.61 -25.94 -5.67
CA GLU A 579 25.03 -26.09 -5.92
C GLU A 579 25.83 -25.72 -4.68
N ILE A 580 26.65 -26.66 -4.19
CA ILE A 580 27.58 -26.43 -3.08
C ILE A 580 28.96 -26.98 -3.42
N SER A 581 29.98 -26.49 -2.73
CA SER A 581 31.35 -26.96 -2.93
C SER A 581 32.06 -27.19 -1.61
N LYS A 582 33.02 -28.12 -1.62
CA LYS A 582 33.91 -28.42 -0.51
C LYS A 582 35.35 -28.34 -0.96
N GLU A 583 36.16 -27.65 -0.18
CA GLU A 583 37.59 -27.54 -0.43
C GLU A 583 38.36 -28.65 0.29
N ILE A 584 39.32 -29.26 -0.40
CA ILE A 584 40.38 -30.08 0.17
C ILE A 584 41.66 -29.26 0.10
N THR A 585 42.33 -29.12 1.25
CA THR A 585 43.53 -28.27 1.39
C THR A 585 44.81 -29.09 1.37
N PHE A 586 45.96 -28.42 1.27
CA PHE A 586 47.28 -29.04 1.32
C PHE A 586 48.04 -28.57 2.56
N GLU A 587 48.75 -29.50 3.21
CA GLU A 587 49.67 -29.21 4.32
C GLU A 587 50.88 -28.41 3.81
N ARG A 588 51.27 -27.34 4.52
CA ARG A 588 52.25 -26.34 4.05
C ARG A 588 53.58 -26.39 4.79
N GLN A 589 54.64 -25.78 4.22
CA GLN A 589 55.98 -25.73 4.83
C GLN A 589 56.00 -24.77 6.01
N CYS A 590 55.94 -25.30 7.23
CA CYS A 590 56.46 -24.60 8.39
C CYS A 590 57.30 -25.59 9.18
N GLU A 591 58.54 -25.21 9.47
CA GLU A 591 59.47 -26.00 10.30
C GLU A 591 59.07 -25.98 11.79
N GLN A 592 58.03 -25.21 12.14
CA GLN A 592 57.42 -25.12 13.47
C GLN A 592 55.90 -25.31 13.39
N GLU A 593 55.28 -25.82 14.45
CA GLU A 593 53.83 -26.09 14.57
C GLU A 593 52.92 -24.88 14.30
N LEU A 594 53.45 -23.64 14.35
CA LEU A 594 52.72 -22.42 14.00
C LEU A 594 53.46 -21.64 12.91
N CYS A 595 52.70 -21.21 11.88
CA CYS A 595 53.14 -20.33 10.81
C CYS A 595 52.65 -18.88 11.06
N PRO A 596 53.25 -18.10 11.97
CA PRO A 596 52.78 -16.73 12.20
C PRO A 596 53.10 -15.84 10.99
N ALA A 597 52.08 -15.57 10.18
CA ALA A 597 52.13 -14.47 9.22
C ALA A 597 52.08 -13.13 9.97
N LYS A 598 52.88 -12.16 9.54
CA LYS A 598 52.91 -10.81 10.12
C LYS A 598 52.47 -9.81 9.06
N ILE A 599 51.15 -9.74 8.89
CA ILE A 599 50.48 -8.92 7.88
C ILE A 599 50.24 -7.52 8.44
N SER A 600 50.62 -6.49 7.69
CA SER A 600 50.36 -5.10 8.05
C SER A 600 49.90 -4.29 6.84
N LEU A 601 49.01 -3.32 7.11
CA LEU A 601 48.61 -2.28 6.17
C LEU A 601 49.35 -1.00 6.58
N SER A 602 50.29 -0.54 5.77
CA SER A 602 51.05 0.68 6.03
C SER A 602 51.01 1.57 4.80
N ASN A 603 50.98 2.90 4.96
CA ASN A 603 50.94 3.85 3.84
C ASN A 603 49.68 3.81 2.94
N SER A 604 48.57 3.25 3.39
CA SER A 604 47.29 3.34 2.68
C SER A 604 46.76 4.78 2.63
N ARG A 605 46.26 5.24 1.48
CA ARG A 605 45.85 6.64 1.26
C ARG A 605 44.57 6.75 0.43
N LEU A 606 43.77 7.78 0.73
CA LEU A 606 42.67 8.24 -0.12
C LEU A 606 43.19 9.22 -1.17
N SER A 607 42.62 9.21 -2.38
CA SER A 607 42.97 10.19 -3.42
C SER A 607 42.54 11.61 -3.06
N LYS A 608 41.55 11.76 -2.17
CA LYS A 608 41.03 13.04 -1.69
C LYS A 608 40.97 13.05 -0.16
N GLN A 609 41.46 14.11 0.46
CA GLN A 609 41.40 14.30 1.92
C GLN A 609 40.09 14.92 2.41
N LYS A 610 39.36 15.59 1.52
CA LYS A 610 38.03 16.16 1.78
C LYS A 610 37.05 15.62 0.75
N ILE A 611 35.89 15.16 1.22
CA ILE A 611 34.80 14.64 0.40
C ILE A 611 33.65 15.62 0.51
N ILE A 612 33.21 16.17 -0.63
CA ILE A 612 32.06 17.08 -0.69
C ILE A 612 30.87 16.27 -1.21
N ILE A 613 29.89 16.04 -0.34
CA ILE A 613 28.69 15.28 -0.66
C ILE A 613 27.88 16.04 -1.72
N GLY A 614 27.59 15.40 -2.86
CA GLY A 614 26.88 15.99 -4.00
C GLY A 614 27.77 16.43 -5.18
N ASP A 615 29.07 16.62 -4.96
CA ASP A 615 30.04 17.04 -5.99
C ASP A 615 31.13 15.97 -6.24
N THR A 616 31.56 15.27 -5.20
CA THR A 616 32.57 14.22 -5.32
C THR A 616 31.96 12.94 -5.92
N GLN A 617 32.16 12.71 -7.22
CA GLN A 617 31.66 11.53 -7.93
C GLN A 617 32.49 10.26 -7.66
N ASP A 618 33.82 10.41 -7.61
CA ASP A 618 34.76 9.30 -7.42
C ASP A 618 35.74 9.54 -6.25
N LEU A 619 36.06 8.46 -5.54
CA LEU A 619 37.06 8.39 -4.47
C LEU A 619 37.90 7.11 -4.65
N ASP A 620 39.20 7.27 -4.84
CA ASP A 620 40.12 6.14 -4.97
C ASP A 620 40.81 5.86 -3.63
N ILE A 621 40.99 4.57 -3.32
CA ILE A 621 41.70 4.12 -2.13
C ILE A 621 42.90 3.29 -2.57
N THR A 622 44.10 3.72 -2.21
CA THR A 622 45.34 2.95 -2.41
C THR A 622 45.66 2.20 -1.12
N LEU A 623 45.71 0.87 -1.18
CA LEU A 623 45.96 0.00 -0.03
C LEU A 623 47.30 -0.70 -0.21
N HIS A 624 48.17 -0.58 0.78
CA HIS A 624 49.52 -1.14 0.75
C HIS A 624 49.62 -2.26 1.81
N LEU A 625 49.52 -3.50 1.33
CA LEU A 625 49.55 -4.70 2.15
C LEU A 625 50.96 -5.30 2.13
N THR A 626 51.53 -5.57 3.30
CA THR A 626 52.85 -6.18 3.45
C THR A 626 52.78 -7.36 4.42
N ASN A 627 53.49 -8.44 4.12
CA ASN A 627 53.68 -9.55 5.03
C ASN A 627 55.18 -9.68 5.35
N THR A 628 55.53 -9.53 6.63
CA THR A 628 56.92 -9.58 7.11
C THR A 628 57.22 -10.83 7.92
N GLY A 629 56.23 -11.74 8.04
CA GLY A 629 56.38 -13.05 8.68
C GLY A 629 56.44 -14.17 7.66
N TYR A 630 56.09 -15.39 8.07
CA TYR A 630 55.97 -16.53 7.16
C TYR A 630 54.89 -16.29 6.09
N ASP A 631 54.97 -17.03 4.98
CA ASP A 631 54.01 -16.96 3.89
C ASP A 631 52.56 -17.01 4.39
N SER A 632 51.79 -15.99 4.02
CA SER A 632 50.37 -15.89 4.34
C SER A 632 49.57 -16.29 3.12
N PHE A 633 48.68 -17.26 3.31
CA PHE A 633 47.92 -17.85 2.23
C PHE A 633 46.44 -17.50 2.36
N LYS A 634 45.76 -17.30 1.23
CA LYS A 634 44.38 -16.78 1.18
C LYS A 634 44.22 -15.45 1.94
N THR A 635 45.26 -14.62 1.90
CA THR A 635 45.24 -13.29 2.52
C THR A 635 44.05 -12.50 2.00
N THR A 636 43.08 -12.27 2.88
CA THR A 636 41.83 -11.59 2.55
C THR A 636 41.85 -10.20 3.17
N LEU A 637 41.58 -9.19 2.34
CA LEU A 637 41.44 -7.81 2.79
C LEU A 637 39.96 -7.45 2.81
N THR A 638 39.40 -7.24 4.01
CA THR A 638 38.02 -6.79 4.18
C THR A 638 38.02 -5.28 4.35
N LEU A 639 37.40 -4.56 3.42
CA LEU A 639 37.19 -3.12 3.50
C LEU A 639 35.75 -2.84 3.92
N THR A 640 35.57 -2.15 5.03
CA THR A 640 34.25 -1.67 5.48
C THR A 640 34.15 -0.17 5.21
N TYR A 641 33.07 0.25 4.56
CA TYR A 641 32.80 1.65 4.24
C TYR A 641 31.31 1.99 4.44
N PRO A 642 30.96 3.28 4.66
CA PRO A 642 29.57 3.70 4.87
C PRO A 642 28.68 3.46 3.64
N SER A 643 27.38 3.28 3.84
CA SER A 643 26.40 2.97 2.78
C SER A 643 26.28 4.00 1.66
N VAL A 644 26.75 5.23 1.88
CA VAL A 644 26.81 6.29 0.86
C VAL A 644 27.87 6.02 -0.23
N LEU A 645 28.84 5.14 0.05
CA LEU A 645 29.86 4.75 -0.93
C LEU A 645 29.47 3.43 -1.60
N LEU A 646 29.68 3.36 -2.92
CA LEU A 646 29.53 2.14 -3.70
C LEU A 646 30.87 1.78 -4.31
N PHE A 647 31.27 0.52 -4.17
CA PHE A 647 32.45 0.01 -4.86
C PHE A 647 32.18 0.00 -6.37
N SER A 648 33.10 0.59 -7.14
CA SER A 648 33.03 0.65 -8.60
C SER A 648 33.92 -0.40 -9.25
N LYS A 649 35.25 -0.26 -9.13
CA LYS A 649 36.24 -1.14 -9.77
C LYS A 649 37.62 -1.05 -9.12
N ILE A 650 38.47 -2.03 -9.39
CA ILE A 650 39.91 -1.97 -9.09
C ILE A 650 40.65 -1.36 -10.28
N LEU A 651 41.45 -0.33 -10.03
CA LEU A 651 42.33 0.28 -11.02
C LEU A 651 43.68 -0.45 -11.01
N LYS A 652 44.07 -1.07 -12.13
CA LYS A 652 45.45 -1.56 -12.32
C LYS A 652 46.30 -0.40 -12.82
N ARG A 653 47.28 0.07 -12.04
CA ARG A 653 48.16 1.17 -12.44
C ARG A 653 49.43 0.70 -13.14
N ASN A 654 49.87 -0.55 -12.94
CA ASN A 654 51.08 -1.11 -13.57
C ASN A 654 51.00 -2.62 -13.88
N GLN A 655 51.80 -3.09 -14.85
CA GLN A 655 51.91 -4.52 -15.23
C GLN A 655 52.49 -5.44 -14.12
N ARG A 656 52.97 -4.89 -13.00
CA ARG A 656 53.54 -5.65 -11.87
C ARG A 656 52.57 -5.87 -10.70
N GLU A 657 51.31 -5.44 -10.81
CA GLU A 657 50.31 -5.58 -9.75
C GLU A 657 49.55 -6.92 -9.86
N LEU A 658 49.48 -7.66 -8.75
CA LEU A 658 48.90 -9.01 -8.67
C LEU A 658 47.39 -9.02 -9.01
N PRO A 659 46.87 -10.07 -9.66
CA PRO A 659 45.43 -10.22 -9.90
C PRO A 659 44.68 -10.43 -8.57
N VAL A 660 43.85 -9.47 -8.17
CA VAL A 660 42.95 -9.57 -7.02
C VAL A 660 41.56 -10.00 -7.49
N LYS A 661 41.03 -11.10 -6.93
CA LYS A 661 39.61 -11.48 -7.08
C LYS A 661 38.84 -10.92 -5.88
N MET A 662 37.77 -10.14 -6.13
CA MET A 662 36.89 -9.61 -5.09
C MET A 662 35.50 -10.26 -5.16
N GLN A 663 34.91 -10.49 -3.98
CA GLN A 663 33.52 -10.86 -3.81
C GLN A 663 32.88 -9.82 -2.88
N SER A 664 31.92 -9.04 -3.39
CA SER A 664 31.18 -8.10 -2.56
C SER A 664 30.18 -8.87 -1.70
N VAL A 665 30.40 -8.89 -0.38
CA VAL A 665 29.47 -9.48 0.58
C VAL A 665 28.77 -8.35 1.31
N LYS A 666 27.49 -8.10 1.00
CA LYS A 666 26.64 -7.25 1.84
C LYS A 666 26.39 -7.99 3.15
N ARG A 667 27.19 -7.70 4.18
CA ARG A 667 26.85 -8.05 5.56
C ARG A 667 25.99 -6.93 6.11
N PHE A 668 24.70 -7.19 6.29
CA PHE A 668 23.89 -6.41 7.21
C PHE A 668 24.45 -6.67 8.60
N LEU A 669 25.02 -5.63 9.23
CA LEU A 669 25.25 -5.68 10.67
C LEU A 669 23.86 -5.79 11.31
N SER A 670 23.67 -6.87 12.08
CA SER A 670 22.45 -7.24 12.80
C SER A 670 21.99 -6.16 13.76
#